data_AF-A0A3B0X6A0-F1
#
_entry.id   AF-A0A3B0X6A0-F1
#
_cell.length_a   1.000
_cell.length_b   1.000
_cell.length_c   1.000
_cell.angle_alpha   90.00
_cell.angle_beta   90.00
_cell.angle_gamma   90.00
#
_symmetry.space_group_name_H-M   'P 1'
#
loop_
_entity.id
_entity.type
_entity.pdbx_description
1 polymer ?
#
loop_
_entity_poly.entity_id
_entity_poly.type
_entity_poly.pdbx_seq_one_letter_code
_entity_poly.pdbx_strand_id
1 'polypeptide(L)'
;MVNLSMKHNIKWQAPLPLWAENSGVGVRVVNGEIAPQPSILRFSTDTFMQDIMDVLNDQPERIVEWVAQPETWREPTVTPDPIIKKQKDEGIAYLFNRTKKLSDEYKNRIKIRPKKSSKQSLKIINNTDDLPLKLFQSTQQRFYMVSASLISRESGFPDRQLNLANKEKTTFVVRRLVPESDNINIQNIENYDDWSEYALVASPTGIKWKIIDKYNKGVTNTLLDNEEKLPMFPVNYKDTCGDSRSLHCGLIPVGKREAWMAAPADDSLLLDEAYGAENAFQPGVSKAKVSFQTDVTEPWKILVEQASYKQESLSRAENNSESRADASRARRVERDNIQTISWYILLDFAKFLEYRMPGLWEVLNNRKFVDSLSEYEVVFFNAIRDSTISNNLIDALVSIKDQYLEVNTINITARRNAARVERSLQNALVLIRSMEDDLESVENEFVRFGKDGVELRPFDIDDRWPDFLFPLADSEYTAPLPPQINIEGVDYSDLSGLDLSLAKIDALAELVARILPEPSQTEELMDTQSILNQRDAWFVVRCVYERPGCGPLFPVLLSNPTRAFQLASFFDPDAPARPVRIPMPVDISPAGLRKFKKNTAFVISDMLCGKIKKIRKITLGDLVLSVLPWPFHKDLPNPGDTGPCKTGGTNIGMICSLSIPIVTLCALILLMIMVALFDLFFRWIPFLFICLPIPGLKAKKT
;
A
#
# COMPACT_ATOMS: atom_id res chain seq x y z
N MET A 1 -24.54 61.81 -7.02
CA MET A 1 -25.18 60.56 -6.53
C MET A 1 -24.10 59.74 -5.86
N VAL A 2 -24.15 59.65 -4.53
CA VAL A 2 -23.21 58.88 -3.72
C VAL A 2 -23.64 57.41 -3.82
N ASN A 3 -22.91 56.60 -4.58
CA ASN A 3 -23.08 55.15 -4.55
C ASN A 3 -22.58 54.67 -3.19
N LEU A 4 -23.54 54.36 -2.31
CA LEU A 4 -23.29 53.61 -1.09
C LEU A 4 -22.53 52.33 -1.47
N SER A 5 -21.30 52.22 -0.98
CA SER A 5 -20.56 50.96 -0.93
C SER A 5 -21.34 49.99 -0.04
N MET A 6 -22.27 49.24 -0.65
CA MET A 6 -22.91 48.10 0.00
C MET A 6 -21.82 47.04 0.23
N LYS A 7 -21.27 47.02 1.45
CA LYS A 7 -20.60 45.84 2.00
C LYS A 7 -21.64 44.70 2.04
N HIS A 8 -21.77 43.94 0.95
CA HIS A 8 -22.56 42.71 0.97
C HIS A 8 -21.87 41.74 1.93
N ASN A 9 -22.45 41.61 3.13
CA ASN A 9 -21.95 40.76 4.20
C ASN A 9 -22.41 39.33 3.90
N ILE A 10 -21.61 38.60 3.13
CA ILE A 10 -21.87 37.22 2.66
C ILE A 10 -21.46 36.25 3.77
N LYS A 11 -22.26 35.19 3.99
CA LYS A 11 -21.95 34.14 4.97
C LYS A 11 -22.35 32.75 4.43
N TRP A 12 -21.59 31.73 4.82
CA TRP A 12 -22.03 30.34 4.72
C TRP A 12 -23.03 30.01 5.84
N GLN A 13 -24.06 29.24 5.51
CA GLN A 13 -25.03 28.69 6.44
C GLN A 13 -25.37 27.24 6.08
N ALA A 14 -25.94 26.52 7.04
CA ALA A 14 -26.57 25.23 6.79
C ALA A 14 -27.66 25.35 5.69
N PRO A 15 -27.98 24.25 4.98
CA PRO A 15 -29.18 24.16 4.16
C PRO A 15 -30.41 24.73 4.89
N LEU A 16 -31.14 25.65 4.26
CA LEU A 16 -32.29 26.34 4.88
C LEU A 16 -33.24 25.40 5.63
N PRO A 17 -33.67 24.24 5.05
CA PRO A 17 -34.61 23.34 5.71
C PRO A 17 -34.12 22.73 7.04
N LEU A 18 -32.81 22.79 7.34
CA LEU A 18 -32.24 22.23 8.57
C LEU A 18 -32.34 23.13 9.79
N TRP A 19 -32.44 24.44 9.58
CA TRP A 19 -32.36 25.42 10.66
C TRP A 19 -33.50 26.43 10.66
N ALA A 20 -34.25 26.55 9.56
CA ALA A 20 -35.39 27.43 9.47
C ALA A 20 -36.54 26.84 8.64
N GLU A 21 -37.75 27.22 9.02
CA GLU A 21 -38.97 26.95 8.28
C GLU A 21 -39.52 28.24 7.70
N ASN A 22 -40.03 28.17 6.47
CA ASN A 22 -40.74 29.29 5.89
C ASN A 22 -42.16 29.39 6.44
N SER A 23 -42.51 30.58 6.93
CA SER A 23 -43.87 30.92 7.36
C SER A 23 -44.43 32.04 6.50
N GLY A 24 -45.75 32.21 6.47
CA GLY A 24 -46.41 33.30 5.74
C GLY A 24 -46.04 34.72 6.22
N VAL A 25 -45.23 34.85 7.28
CA VAL A 25 -44.72 36.12 7.83
C VAL A 25 -43.19 36.25 7.66
N GLY A 26 -42.53 35.27 7.01
CA GLY A 26 -41.09 35.23 6.78
C GLY A 26 -40.42 33.94 7.28
N VAL A 27 -39.08 33.91 7.22
CA VAL A 27 -38.24 32.78 7.66
C VAL A 27 -38.23 32.71 9.19
N ARG A 28 -38.69 31.59 9.76
CA ARG A 28 -38.66 31.33 11.20
C ARG A 28 -37.51 30.38 11.54
N VAL A 29 -36.59 30.82 12.39
CA VAL A 29 -35.49 29.98 12.90
C VAL A 29 -36.06 28.91 13.83
N VAL A 30 -35.75 27.64 13.54
CA VAL A 30 -36.14 26.47 14.33
C VAL A 30 -34.95 25.98 15.17
N ASN A 31 -33.76 25.86 14.54
CA ASN A 31 -32.54 25.37 15.20
C ASN A 31 -31.38 26.36 15.00
N GLY A 32 -31.17 27.25 15.97
CA GLY A 32 -30.12 28.28 15.90
C GLY A 32 -28.68 27.74 15.93
N GLU A 33 -28.46 26.59 16.57
CA GLU A 33 -27.13 25.98 16.73
C GLU A 33 -26.61 25.32 15.44
N ILE A 34 -27.52 24.77 14.63
CA ILE A 34 -27.20 24.10 13.35
C ILE A 34 -27.02 25.15 12.24
N ALA A 35 -27.69 26.30 12.34
CA ALA A 35 -27.73 27.35 11.33
C ALA A 35 -26.37 27.76 10.72
N PRO A 36 -25.25 27.85 11.48
CA PRO A 36 -23.98 28.29 10.91
C PRO A 36 -23.10 27.15 10.37
N GLN A 37 -23.41 25.87 10.60
CA GLN A 37 -22.55 24.73 10.24
C GLN A 37 -23.00 24.06 8.93
N PRO A 38 -22.08 23.76 7.99
CA PRO A 38 -22.40 22.88 6.86
C PRO A 38 -22.82 21.49 7.36
N SER A 39 -23.70 20.81 6.63
CA SER A 39 -24.17 19.48 6.97
C SER A 39 -23.60 18.41 6.04
N ILE A 40 -23.42 17.20 6.58
CA ILE A 40 -23.03 16.02 5.80
C ILE A 40 -24.31 15.22 5.54
N LEU A 41 -24.58 14.94 4.27
CA LEU A 41 -25.69 14.11 3.81
C LEU A 41 -25.16 12.72 3.46
N ARG A 42 -25.92 11.67 3.77
CA ARG A 42 -25.58 10.26 3.53
C ARG A 42 -26.60 9.60 2.61
N PHE A 43 -26.11 8.86 1.62
CA PHE A 43 -26.89 8.09 0.66
C PHE A 43 -26.39 6.65 0.60
N SER A 44 -27.29 5.71 0.28
CA SER A 44 -27.00 4.27 0.21
C SER A 44 -27.04 3.67 -1.19
N THR A 45 -27.22 4.52 -2.21
CA THR A 45 -27.48 4.14 -3.60
C THR A 45 -26.49 4.83 -4.53
N ASP A 46 -26.11 4.16 -5.61
CA ASP A 46 -25.25 4.75 -6.65
C ASP A 46 -25.97 5.90 -7.40
N THR A 47 -27.29 5.98 -7.27
CA THR A 47 -28.16 7.04 -7.81
C THR A 47 -28.24 8.29 -6.93
N PHE A 48 -27.39 8.42 -5.90
CA PHE A 48 -27.47 9.50 -4.91
C PHE A 48 -27.56 10.93 -5.50
N MET A 49 -26.91 11.19 -6.64
CA MET A 49 -26.99 12.48 -7.34
C MET A 49 -28.38 12.76 -7.92
N GLN A 50 -29.08 11.72 -8.38
CA GLN A 50 -30.46 11.84 -8.83
C GLN A 50 -31.39 11.96 -7.63
N ASP A 51 -31.12 11.20 -6.56
CA ASP A 51 -31.93 11.18 -5.35
C ASP A 51 -31.94 12.57 -4.67
N ILE A 52 -30.79 13.24 -4.53
CA ILE A 52 -30.73 14.59 -3.96
C ILE A 52 -31.49 15.62 -4.83
N MET A 53 -31.41 15.49 -6.16
CA MET A 53 -32.11 16.37 -7.09
C MET A 53 -33.62 16.17 -7.00
N ASP A 54 -34.09 14.92 -6.93
CA ASP A 54 -35.52 14.62 -6.80
C ASP A 54 -36.04 15.09 -5.42
N VAL A 55 -35.27 14.92 -4.35
CA VAL A 55 -35.60 15.45 -3.01
C VAL A 55 -35.76 16.94 -3.00
N LEU A 56 -34.79 17.67 -3.54
CA LEU A 56 -34.83 19.12 -3.55
C LEU A 56 -35.93 19.68 -4.46
N ASN A 57 -36.22 19.03 -5.59
CA ASN A 57 -37.25 19.49 -6.52
C ASN A 57 -38.68 19.26 -6.02
N ASP A 58 -38.94 18.11 -5.39
CA ASP A 58 -40.31 17.71 -5.01
C ASP A 58 -40.64 18.03 -3.55
N GLN A 59 -39.72 17.74 -2.62
CA GLN A 59 -39.94 17.86 -1.16
C GLN A 59 -38.66 18.31 -0.43
N PRO A 60 -38.21 19.58 -0.61
CA PRO A 60 -36.95 20.06 -0.06
C PRO A 60 -36.88 20.00 1.48
N GLU A 61 -38.03 20.06 2.16
CA GLU A 61 -38.11 19.92 3.63
C GLU A 61 -37.63 18.55 4.12
N ARG A 62 -37.70 17.51 3.28
CA ARG A 62 -37.27 16.16 3.68
C ARG A 62 -35.77 15.97 3.68
N ILE A 63 -34.97 16.92 3.17
CA ILE A 63 -33.51 16.79 3.12
C ILE A 63 -32.87 16.50 4.50
N VAL A 64 -33.57 16.85 5.58
CA VAL A 64 -33.21 16.52 6.96
C VAL A 64 -33.08 15.01 7.20
N GLU A 65 -33.89 14.18 6.51
CA GLU A 65 -33.86 12.72 6.61
C GLU A 65 -32.54 12.12 6.09
N TRP A 66 -31.82 12.84 5.22
CA TRP A 66 -30.54 12.41 4.64
C TRP A 66 -29.33 12.89 5.45
N VAL A 67 -29.50 13.62 6.55
CA VAL A 67 -28.37 14.05 7.38
C VAL A 67 -27.66 12.83 7.97
N ALA A 68 -26.34 12.78 7.82
CA ALA A 68 -25.51 11.68 8.28
C ALA A 68 -25.59 11.53 9.81
N GLN A 69 -25.96 10.34 10.26
CA GLN A 69 -26.02 9.96 11.66
C GLN A 69 -24.92 8.92 11.97
N PRO A 70 -24.47 8.78 13.23
CA PRO A 70 -23.60 7.69 13.60
C PRO A 70 -24.29 6.36 13.28
N GLU A 71 -23.59 5.45 12.63
CA GLU A 71 -24.11 4.13 12.31
C GLU A 71 -23.01 3.08 12.35
N THR A 72 -23.42 1.83 12.53
CA THR A 72 -22.57 0.66 12.29
C THR A 72 -23.23 -0.21 11.23
N TRP A 73 -22.49 -1.13 10.64
CA TRP A 73 -23.07 -2.08 9.69
C TRP A 73 -23.97 -3.12 10.37
N ARG A 74 -23.80 -3.34 11.68
CA ARG A 74 -24.71 -4.15 12.50
C ARG A 74 -26.05 -3.45 12.73
N GLU A 75 -26.01 -2.13 12.87
CA GLU A 75 -27.17 -1.27 13.10
C GLU A 75 -27.16 -0.11 12.09
N PRO A 76 -27.45 -0.38 10.80
CA PRO A 76 -27.39 0.65 9.77
C PRO A 76 -28.55 1.64 9.95
N THR A 77 -28.27 2.91 9.68
CA THR A 77 -29.31 3.94 9.64
C THR A 77 -30.32 3.61 8.54
N VAL A 78 -31.60 3.78 8.86
CA VAL A 78 -32.71 3.52 7.95
C VAL A 78 -32.57 4.42 6.74
N THR A 79 -32.56 3.83 5.54
CA THR A 79 -32.54 4.62 4.30
C THR A 79 -33.92 5.27 4.13
N PRO A 80 -34.00 6.60 3.93
CA PRO A 80 -35.28 7.27 3.70
C PRO A 80 -35.99 6.71 2.46
N ASP A 81 -37.33 6.68 2.49
CA ASP A 81 -38.11 6.21 1.36
C ASP A 81 -37.91 7.13 0.13
N PRO A 82 -37.67 6.56 -1.06
CA PRO A 82 -37.49 7.34 -2.27
C PRO A 82 -38.76 8.13 -2.58
N ILE A 83 -38.60 9.33 -3.16
CA ILE A 83 -39.76 10.13 -3.57
C ILE A 83 -40.39 9.46 -4.77
N ILE A 84 -41.54 8.82 -4.54
CA ILE A 84 -42.41 8.38 -5.61
C ILE A 84 -42.97 9.65 -6.24
N LYS A 85 -42.47 10.00 -7.43
CA LYS A 85 -43.08 11.01 -8.29
C LYS A 85 -44.55 10.65 -8.40
N LYS A 86 -45.43 11.41 -7.76
CA LYS A 86 -46.86 11.30 -8.05
C LYS A 86 -46.96 11.56 -9.54
N GLN A 87 -47.25 10.51 -10.31
CA GLN A 87 -47.62 10.64 -11.70
C GLN A 87 -48.64 11.76 -11.71
N LYS A 88 -48.35 12.85 -12.42
CA LYS A 88 -49.34 13.89 -12.65
C LYS A 88 -50.43 13.20 -13.44
N ASP A 89 -51.43 12.66 -12.73
CA ASP A 89 -52.66 12.19 -13.32
C ASP A 89 -53.36 13.45 -13.83
N GLU A 90 -52.96 13.91 -15.01
CA GLU A 90 -53.52 15.11 -15.66
C GLU A 90 -55.05 14.99 -15.77
N GLY A 91 -55.58 13.77 -15.87
CA GLY A 91 -57.01 13.46 -15.83
C GLY A 91 -57.68 13.61 -14.45
N ILE A 92 -57.02 13.20 -13.37
CA ILE A 92 -57.59 13.32 -12.00
C ILE A 92 -57.42 14.74 -11.48
N ALA A 93 -56.33 15.43 -11.80
CA ALA A 93 -56.13 16.83 -11.44
C ALA A 93 -57.18 17.76 -12.10
N TYR A 94 -57.59 17.48 -13.34
CA TYR A 94 -58.69 18.20 -14.00
C TYR A 94 -60.04 17.96 -13.28
N LEU A 95 -60.34 16.70 -12.94
CA LEU A 95 -61.57 16.35 -12.23
C LEU A 95 -61.59 16.92 -10.81
N PHE A 96 -60.46 16.89 -10.10
CA PHE A 96 -60.31 17.42 -8.75
C PHE A 96 -60.38 18.94 -8.74
N ASN A 97 -59.80 19.63 -9.73
CA ASN A 97 -59.93 21.09 -9.85
C ASN A 97 -61.35 21.52 -10.22
N ARG A 98 -62.07 20.71 -11.02
CA ARG A 98 -63.48 20.97 -11.36
C ARG A 98 -64.41 20.73 -10.17
N THR A 99 -64.22 19.65 -9.42
CA THR A 99 -64.99 19.38 -8.20
C THR A 99 -64.62 20.32 -7.05
N LYS A 100 -63.37 20.77 -6.96
CA LYS A 100 -62.93 21.78 -5.99
C LYS A 100 -63.49 23.16 -6.32
N LYS A 101 -63.57 23.56 -7.60
CA LYS A 101 -64.31 24.78 -8.02
C LYS A 101 -65.78 24.74 -7.62
N LEU A 102 -66.45 23.60 -7.84
CA LEU A 102 -67.85 23.40 -7.43
C LEU A 102 -68.02 23.34 -5.90
N SER A 103 -67.04 22.76 -5.18
CA SER A 103 -67.00 22.74 -3.72
C SER A 103 -66.71 24.13 -3.12
N ASP A 104 -65.88 24.95 -3.76
CA ASP A 104 -65.51 26.27 -3.27
C ASP A 104 -66.65 27.29 -3.53
N GLU A 105 -67.40 27.13 -4.63
CA GLU A 105 -68.71 27.80 -4.81
C GLU A 105 -69.72 27.42 -3.72
N TYR A 106 -69.69 26.17 -3.23
CA TYR A 106 -70.58 25.70 -2.16
C TYR A 106 -70.09 26.07 -0.74
N LYS A 107 -68.77 26.12 -0.50
CA LYS A 107 -68.15 26.45 0.80
C LYS A 107 -68.19 27.93 1.16
N ASN A 108 -68.40 28.82 0.20
CA ASN A 108 -68.71 30.23 0.49
C ASN A 108 -70.02 30.44 1.28
N ARG A 109 -70.76 29.36 1.62
CA ARG A 109 -71.91 29.39 2.54
C ARG A 109 -71.68 28.79 3.92
N ILE A 110 -70.54 28.15 4.22
CA ILE A 110 -70.34 27.50 5.52
C ILE A 110 -68.94 27.80 6.07
N LYS A 111 -68.87 28.65 7.11
CA LYS A 111 -67.65 28.92 7.90
C LYS A 111 -67.23 27.66 8.67
N ILE A 112 -66.13 27.03 8.27
CA ILE A 112 -65.52 25.93 9.04
C ILE A 112 -64.08 26.33 9.42
N ARG A 113 -63.79 26.21 10.73
CA ARG A 113 -62.49 26.48 11.37
C ARG A 113 -61.41 25.50 10.88
N PRO A 114 -60.14 25.92 10.73
CA PRO A 114 -59.06 25.02 10.31
C PRO A 114 -58.67 24.05 11.44
N LYS A 115 -58.53 22.76 11.08
CA LYS A 115 -57.90 21.74 11.92
C LYS A 115 -56.38 21.96 11.96
N LYS A 116 -55.79 21.91 13.16
CA LYS A 116 -54.34 21.87 13.39
C LYS A 116 -53.73 20.69 12.66
N SER A 117 -52.76 20.94 11.77
CA SER A 117 -51.87 19.90 11.25
C SER A 117 -50.98 19.38 12.39
N SER A 118 -50.80 18.07 12.42
CA SER A 118 -49.95 17.36 13.35
C SER A 118 -48.50 17.79 13.16
N LYS A 119 -47.90 18.32 14.22
CA LYS A 119 -46.44 18.49 14.34
C LYS A 119 -45.79 17.10 14.25
N GLN A 120 -45.17 16.78 13.12
CA GLN A 120 -44.12 15.75 13.09
C GLN A 120 -42.81 16.44 13.44
N SER A 121 -42.61 16.71 14.73
CA SER A 121 -41.27 16.84 15.26
C SER A 121 -40.64 15.45 15.19
N LEU A 122 -39.72 15.24 14.26
CA LEU A 122 -38.84 14.08 14.30
C LEU A 122 -38.18 14.06 15.69
N LYS A 123 -38.50 13.03 16.47
CA LYS A 123 -37.68 12.66 17.61
C LYS A 123 -36.32 12.31 17.01
N ILE A 124 -35.32 13.14 17.29
CA ILE A 124 -33.93 12.72 17.24
C ILE A 124 -33.88 11.45 18.11
N ILE A 125 -33.57 10.31 17.50
CA ILE A 125 -33.46 9.05 18.21
C ILE A 125 -32.15 9.15 18.99
N ASN A 126 -32.21 9.64 20.23
CA ASN A 126 -31.09 9.79 21.17
C ASN A 126 -30.52 8.44 21.68
N ASN A 127 -30.59 7.37 20.89
CA ASN A 127 -30.10 6.04 21.30
C ASN A 127 -28.72 5.70 20.71
N THR A 128 -28.10 6.61 19.95
CA THR A 128 -26.76 6.43 19.36
C THR A 128 -25.82 7.60 19.68
N ASP A 129 -26.09 8.35 20.75
CA ASP A 129 -25.30 9.54 21.12
C ASP A 129 -23.86 9.21 21.55
N ASP A 130 -23.55 7.93 21.83
CA ASP A 130 -22.21 7.48 22.26
C ASP A 130 -21.28 7.07 21.09
N LEU A 131 -21.77 6.97 19.85
CA LEU A 131 -20.98 6.51 18.71
C LEU A 131 -20.44 7.68 17.86
N PRO A 132 -19.14 7.66 17.47
CA PRO A 132 -18.58 8.69 16.60
C PRO A 132 -19.17 8.62 15.19
N LEU A 133 -19.27 9.77 14.51
CA LEU A 133 -19.68 9.79 13.10
C LEU A 133 -18.60 9.16 12.23
N LYS A 134 -18.88 8.00 11.64
CA LYS A 134 -17.94 7.29 10.77
C LYS A 134 -18.49 7.24 9.34
N LEU A 135 -17.68 7.66 8.38
CA LEU A 135 -18.04 7.65 6.96
C LEU A 135 -17.44 6.43 6.27
N PHE A 136 -18.31 5.58 5.74
CA PHE A 136 -17.96 4.34 5.04
C PHE A 136 -17.55 4.58 3.56
N GLN A 137 -16.88 3.60 2.97
CA GLN A 137 -16.39 3.74 1.59
C GLN A 137 -17.54 3.67 0.58
N SER A 138 -17.41 4.34 -0.57
CA SER A 138 -18.39 4.22 -1.68
C SER A 138 -18.51 2.79 -2.19
N THR A 139 -17.45 1.99 -2.08
CA THR A 139 -17.48 0.54 -2.38
C THR A 139 -18.39 -0.27 -1.46
N GLN A 140 -18.78 0.29 -0.32
CA GLN A 140 -19.73 -0.27 0.65
C GLN A 140 -21.14 0.33 0.46
N GLN A 141 -21.44 0.94 -0.70
CA GLN A 141 -22.71 1.60 -1.01
C GLN A 141 -23.06 2.69 0.02
N ARG A 142 -22.06 3.53 0.34
CA ARG A 142 -22.23 4.70 1.19
C ARG A 142 -21.59 5.91 0.52
N PHE A 143 -22.41 6.90 0.22
CA PHE A 143 -22.00 8.13 -0.43
C PHE A 143 -22.28 9.30 0.49
N TYR A 144 -21.29 10.17 0.66
CA TYR A 144 -21.39 11.30 1.58
C TYR A 144 -21.17 12.60 0.84
N MET A 145 -22.05 13.57 1.06
CA MET A 145 -21.98 14.89 0.45
C MET A 145 -21.96 15.97 1.53
N VAL A 146 -21.03 16.90 1.46
CA VAL A 146 -21.11 18.15 2.24
C VAL A 146 -22.08 19.09 1.56
N SER A 147 -22.93 19.76 2.32
CA SER A 147 -23.92 20.72 1.80
C SER A 147 -23.99 22.01 2.62
N ALA A 148 -24.07 23.15 1.94
CA ALA A 148 -24.16 24.48 2.54
C ALA A 148 -24.81 25.50 1.60
N SER A 149 -25.46 26.52 2.17
CA SER A 149 -26.04 27.65 1.42
C SER A 149 -25.13 28.88 1.57
N LEU A 150 -24.85 29.57 0.46
CA LEU A 150 -24.11 30.81 0.46
C LEU A 150 -25.11 31.96 0.42
N ILE A 151 -25.28 32.69 1.53
CA ILE A 151 -26.33 33.69 1.67
C ILE A 151 -25.76 35.11 1.80
N SER A 152 -26.54 36.10 1.38
CA SER A 152 -26.29 37.52 1.68
C SER A 152 -27.05 37.91 2.95
N ARG A 153 -26.44 38.67 3.86
CA ARG A 153 -27.10 39.19 5.09
C ARG A 153 -28.04 40.36 4.80
N GLU A 154 -28.98 40.11 3.89
CA GLU A 154 -30.10 40.99 3.57
C GLU A 154 -31.39 40.36 4.13
N SER A 155 -32.44 41.16 4.30
CA SER A 155 -33.73 40.65 4.78
C SER A 155 -34.25 39.54 3.85
N GLY A 156 -34.66 38.41 4.40
CA GLY A 156 -35.06 37.22 3.64
C GLY A 156 -33.92 36.26 3.26
N PHE A 157 -32.67 36.59 3.65
CA PHE A 157 -31.48 35.77 3.43
C PHE A 157 -31.36 35.25 2.00
N PRO A 158 -31.34 36.12 0.96
CA PRO A 158 -31.27 35.66 -0.41
C PRO A 158 -29.93 34.95 -0.68
N ASP A 159 -29.99 33.88 -1.46
CA ASP A 159 -28.79 33.13 -1.85
C ASP A 159 -27.92 33.96 -2.81
N ARG A 160 -26.62 33.87 -2.62
CA ARG A 160 -25.62 34.54 -3.46
C ARG A 160 -25.41 33.71 -4.73
N GLN A 161 -25.73 34.30 -5.88
CA GLN A 161 -25.34 33.74 -7.17
C GLN A 161 -23.85 34.00 -7.46
N LEU A 162 -23.18 32.98 -8.02
CA LEU A 162 -21.78 33.05 -8.39
C LEU A 162 -21.61 33.83 -9.70
N ASN A 163 -20.76 34.85 -9.70
CA ASN A 163 -20.39 35.56 -10.91
C ASN A 163 -19.22 34.87 -11.61
N LEU A 164 -19.54 34.04 -12.61
CA LEU A 164 -18.56 33.30 -13.40
C LEU A 164 -17.60 34.22 -14.19
N ALA A 165 -18.04 35.42 -14.59
CA ALA A 165 -17.19 36.38 -15.30
C ALA A 165 -16.04 36.89 -14.42
N ASN A 166 -16.29 37.03 -13.11
CA ASN A 166 -15.27 37.38 -12.12
C ASN A 166 -14.48 36.17 -11.59
N LYS A 167 -14.68 34.99 -12.21
CA LYS A 167 -14.11 33.71 -11.80
C LYS A 167 -14.42 33.36 -10.34
N GLU A 168 -15.58 33.79 -9.84
CA GLU A 168 -16.05 33.39 -8.51
C GLU A 168 -16.32 31.88 -8.50
N LYS A 169 -15.90 31.20 -7.44
CA LYS A 169 -16.06 29.74 -7.31
C LYS A 169 -16.25 29.30 -5.88
N THR A 170 -16.87 28.14 -5.71
CA THR A 170 -17.11 27.48 -4.44
C THR A 170 -16.42 26.12 -4.42
N THR A 171 -15.70 25.86 -3.34
CA THR A 171 -14.96 24.62 -3.09
C THR A 171 -15.11 24.25 -1.62
N PHE A 172 -14.56 23.12 -1.18
CA PHE A 172 -14.43 22.80 0.23
C PHE A 172 -13.04 22.22 0.51
N VAL A 173 -12.60 22.33 1.75
CA VAL A 173 -11.33 21.77 2.23
C VAL A 173 -11.62 20.75 3.32
N VAL A 174 -10.80 19.70 3.37
CA VAL A 174 -10.83 18.69 4.44
C VAL A 174 -9.64 18.95 5.34
N ARG A 175 -9.91 19.07 6.63
CA ARG A 175 -8.88 19.34 7.64
C ARG A 175 -8.87 18.24 8.68
N ARG A 176 -7.68 17.91 9.15
CA ARG A 176 -7.46 16.84 10.13
C ARG A 176 -7.38 17.46 11.52
N LEU A 177 -8.03 16.83 12.49
CA LEU A 177 -7.93 17.17 13.90
C LEU A 177 -7.00 16.16 14.57
N VAL A 178 -6.01 16.67 15.30
CA VAL A 178 -5.04 15.85 16.03
C VAL A 178 -5.03 16.28 17.50
N PRO A 179 -5.22 15.34 18.43
CA PRO A 179 -5.14 15.65 19.86
C PRO A 179 -3.70 15.97 20.29
N GLU A 180 -3.54 16.84 21.29
CA GLU A 180 -2.23 17.24 21.84
C GLU A 180 -1.54 16.10 22.64
N SER A 181 -2.29 15.08 23.06
CA SER A 181 -1.75 13.89 23.75
C SER A 181 -2.30 12.59 23.15
N ASP A 182 -1.45 11.55 23.10
CA ASP A 182 -1.82 10.22 22.59
C ASP A 182 -2.72 9.40 23.55
N ASN A 183 -2.95 9.89 24.77
CA ASN A 183 -3.66 9.19 25.85
C ASN A 183 -5.15 9.56 25.99
N ILE A 184 -5.76 10.19 24.98
CA ILE A 184 -7.19 10.52 25.04
C ILE A 184 -8.02 9.25 24.85
N ASN A 185 -8.95 9.01 25.77
CA ASN A 185 -9.93 7.93 25.64
C ASN A 185 -10.91 8.30 24.51
N ILE A 186 -10.69 7.75 23.32
CA ILE A 186 -11.37 8.08 22.04
C ILE A 186 -12.89 7.85 22.11
N GLN A 187 -13.37 7.09 23.11
CA GLN A 187 -14.78 6.72 23.24
C GLN A 187 -15.67 7.86 23.76
N ASN A 188 -15.14 8.82 24.55
CA ASN A 188 -15.91 9.93 25.11
C ASN A 188 -15.19 11.26 24.87
N ILE A 189 -15.31 11.83 23.66
CA ILE A 189 -14.75 13.15 23.36
C ILE A 189 -15.79 14.21 23.73
N GLU A 190 -15.68 14.78 24.92
CA GLU A 190 -16.58 15.84 25.40
C GLU A 190 -16.27 17.21 24.76
N ASN A 191 -15.02 17.47 24.33
CA ASN A 191 -14.64 18.69 23.63
C ASN A 191 -13.43 18.50 22.68
N TYR A 192 -13.49 19.15 21.51
CA TYR A 192 -12.43 19.18 20.50
C TYR A 192 -11.59 20.47 20.54
N ASP A 193 -11.96 21.46 21.35
CA ASP A 193 -11.34 22.81 21.32
C ASP A 193 -9.82 22.81 21.61
N ASP A 194 -9.32 21.83 22.37
CA ASP A 194 -7.88 21.68 22.65
C ASP A 194 -7.09 21.00 21.53
N TRP A 195 -7.77 20.47 20.51
CA TRP A 195 -7.13 19.73 19.43
C TRP A 195 -6.54 20.69 18.39
N SER A 196 -5.48 20.27 17.72
CA SER A 196 -4.85 21.06 16.66
C SER A 196 -5.47 20.73 15.30
N GLU A 197 -5.80 21.77 14.53
CA GLU A 197 -6.35 21.66 13.18
C GLU A 197 -5.23 21.75 12.14
N TYR A 198 -5.13 20.74 11.27
CA TYR A 198 -4.14 20.63 10.21
C TYR A 198 -4.81 20.79 8.85
N ALA A 199 -4.18 21.58 7.98
CA ALA A 199 -4.54 21.72 6.58
C ALA A 199 -3.63 20.89 5.69
N LEU A 200 -4.20 20.28 4.67
CA LEU A 200 -3.48 19.48 3.69
C LEU A 200 -2.98 20.38 2.56
N VAL A 201 -1.67 20.57 2.45
CA VAL A 201 -1.05 21.50 1.51
C VAL A 201 -0.28 20.73 0.44
N ALA A 202 -0.52 21.07 -0.83
CA ALA A 202 0.26 20.56 -1.94
C ALA A 202 1.60 21.30 -2.05
N SER A 203 2.70 20.55 -2.00
CA SER A 203 4.08 21.00 -2.16
C SER A 203 4.67 20.40 -3.45
N PRO A 204 5.73 20.98 -4.05
CA PRO A 204 6.45 20.34 -5.15
C PRO A 204 6.95 18.92 -4.82
N THR A 205 7.11 18.63 -3.53
CA THR A 205 7.59 17.36 -2.97
C THR A 205 6.50 16.34 -2.65
N GLY A 206 5.22 16.69 -2.85
CA GLY A 206 4.08 15.86 -2.47
C GLY A 206 3.08 16.61 -1.61
N ILE A 207 2.16 15.89 -0.98
CA ILE A 207 1.12 16.47 -0.14
C ILE A 207 1.54 16.34 1.32
N LYS A 208 1.42 17.40 2.13
CA LYS A 208 1.79 17.39 3.55
C LYS A 208 0.74 18.05 4.44
N TRP A 209 0.64 17.60 5.69
CA TRP A 209 -0.17 18.22 6.72
C TRP A 209 0.59 19.37 7.38
N LYS A 210 0.02 20.57 7.35
CA LYS A 210 0.54 21.76 8.01
C LYS A 210 -0.40 22.19 9.12
N ILE A 211 0.12 22.36 10.33
CA ILE A 211 -0.65 22.86 11.48
C ILE A 211 -1.10 24.30 11.22
N ILE A 212 -2.35 24.62 11.61
CA ILE A 212 -2.90 25.97 11.56
C ILE A 212 -2.89 26.60 12.95
N ASP A 213 -3.70 26.08 13.87
CA ASP A 213 -3.84 26.49 15.28
C ASP A 213 -4.76 25.45 15.98
N LYS A 214 -5.09 25.68 17.25
CA LYS A 214 -6.14 24.96 17.96
C LYS A 214 -7.50 25.15 17.29
N TYR A 215 -8.31 24.09 17.32
CA TYR A 215 -9.62 23.99 16.71
C TYR A 215 -10.54 25.13 17.14
N ASN A 216 -11.44 25.54 16.24
CA ASN A 216 -12.43 26.62 16.44
C ASN A 216 -11.87 28.03 16.77
N LYS A 217 -10.55 28.26 16.72
CA LYS A 217 -10.00 29.62 16.88
C LYS A 217 -10.16 30.46 15.63
N GLY A 218 -10.20 31.80 15.77
CA GLY A 218 -10.39 32.73 14.66
C GLY A 218 -9.40 32.57 13.50
N VAL A 219 -8.17 32.14 13.78
CA VAL A 219 -7.11 31.86 12.79
C VAL A 219 -7.48 30.67 11.89
N THR A 220 -8.19 29.67 12.42
CA THR A 220 -8.68 28.51 11.64
C THR A 220 -9.70 28.90 10.55
N ASN A 221 -10.25 30.12 10.57
CA ASN A 221 -11.15 30.60 9.51
C ASN A 221 -10.42 31.19 8.28
N THR A 222 -9.11 30.97 8.17
CA THR A 222 -8.29 31.39 7.02
C THR A 222 -7.89 30.19 6.16
N LEU A 223 -7.83 30.39 4.83
CA LEU A 223 -7.33 29.38 3.89
C LEU A 223 -5.80 29.46 3.83
N LEU A 224 -5.11 28.32 3.86
CA LEU A 224 -3.66 28.31 3.60
C LEU A 224 -3.35 28.31 2.10
N ASP A 225 -2.19 28.86 1.74
CA ASP A 225 -1.68 28.79 0.37
C ASP A 225 -1.46 27.33 -0.03
N ASN A 226 -1.92 26.98 -1.25
CA ASN A 226 -1.85 25.62 -1.81
C ASN A 226 -2.58 24.52 -1.01
N GLU A 227 -3.54 24.86 -0.14
CA GLU A 227 -4.42 23.89 0.53
C GLU A 227 -5.25 23.09 -0.51
N GLU A 228 -5.43 21.77 -0.30
CA GLU A 228 -6.20 20.90 -1.20
C GLU A 228 -7.68 21.32 -1.22
N LYS A 229 -8.14 21.79 -2.38
CA LYS A 229 -9.53 22.23 -2.61
C LYS A 229 -10.30 21.21 -3.42
N LEU A 230 -11.43 20.75 -2.88
CA LEU A 230 -12.36 19.84 -3.53
C LEU A 230 -13.57 20.63 -4.09
N PRO A 231 -14.09 20.28 -5.27
CA PRO A 231 -15.11 21.09 -5.94
C PRO A 231 -16.47 21.00 -5.24
N MET A 232 -17.19 22.13 -5.22
CA MET A 232 -18.62 22.17 -4.92
C MET A 232 -19.41 22.57 -6.17
N PHE A 233 -20.65 22.11 -6.26
CA PHE A 233 -21.59 22.44 -7.33
C PHE A 233 -22.91 22.94 -6.74
N PRO A 234 -23.56 23.95 -7.35
CA PRO A 234 -24.86 24.44 -6.90
C PRO A 234 -25.99 23.54 -7.42
N VAL A 235 -26.98 23.28 -6.55
CA VAL A 235 -28.25 22.64 -6.85
C VAL A 235 -29.36 23.62 -6.52
N ASN A 236 -30.09 24.05 -7.55
CA ASN A 236 -31.19 24.99 -7.39
C ASN A 236 -32.50 24.27 -7.10
N TYR A 237 -33.30 24.82 -6.20
CA TYR A 237 -34.61 24.29 -5.86
C TYR A 237 -35.60 25.41 -5.54
N LYS A 238 -36.89 25.07 -5.46
CA LYS A 238 -37.91 26.02 -5.03
C LYS A 238 -38.32 25.71 -3.60
N ASP A 239 -38.31 26.74 -2.78
CA ASP A 239 -38.78 26.66 -1.41
C ASP A 239 -40.31 26.55 -1.35
N THR A 240 -40.88 26.30 -0.17
CA THR A 240 -42.33 26.22 0.04
C THR A 240 -43.07 27.52 -0.27
N CYS A 241 -42.38 28.67 -0.17
CA CYS A 241 -42.87 29.97 -0.60
C CYS A 241 -42.78 30.21 -2.12
N GLY A 242 -42.16 29.29 -2.88
CA GLY A 242 -41.93 29.42 -4.32
C GLY A 242 -40.66 30.18 -4.69
N ASP A 243 -39.89 30.66 -3.71
CA ASP A 243 -38.61 31.34 -3.91
C ASP A 243 -37.56 30.37 -4.44
N SER A 244 -36.73 30.84 -5.36
CA SER A 244 -35.62 30.05 -5.90
C SER A 244 -34.42 30.11 -4.95
N ARG A 245 -34.03 28.94 -4.45
CA ARG A 245 -32.91 28.74 -3.53
C ARG A 245 -31.80 27.93 -4.18
N SER A 246 -30.56 28.10 -3.72
CA SER A 246 -29.38 27.40 -4.22
C SER A 246 -28.61 26.73 -3.08
N LEU A 247 -28.55 25.40 -3.11
CA LEU A 247 -27.75 24.59 -2.21
C LEU A 247 -26.43 24.20 -2.86
N HIS A 248 -25.29 24.50 -2.24
CA HIS A 248 -23.99 24.04 -2.73
C HIS A 248 -23.65 22.69 -2.12
N CYS A 249 -23.28 21.73 -2.96
CA CYS A 249 -22.94 20.38 -2.56
C CYS A 249 -21.56 19.93 -3.06
N GLY A 250 -20.87 19.07 -2.33
CA GLY A 250 -19.60 18.46 -2.74
C GLY A 250 -19.47 17.02 -2.24
N LEU A 251 -18.93 16.12 -3.05
CA LEU A 251 -18.74 14.71 -2.67
C LEU A 251 -17.50 14.56 -1.78
N ILE A 252 -17.65 13.97 -0.59
CA ILE A 252 -16.53 13.68 0.33
C ILE A 252 -15.83 12.39 -0.15
N PRO A 253 -14.57 12.43 -0.60
CA PRO A 253 -13.88 11.27 -1.16
C PRO A 253 -13.30 10.38 -0.06
N VAL A 254 -14.13 9.53 0.56
CA VAL A 254 -13.70 8.59 1.62
C VAL A 254 -12.56 7.67 1.15
N GLY A 255 -12.49 7.36 -0.15
CA GLY A 255 -11.41 6.59 -0.76
C GLY A 255 -10.03 7.24 -0.69
N LYS A 256 -9.94 8.56 -0.48
CA LYS A 256 -8.66 9.27 -0.28
C LYS A 256 -8.09 9.09 1.13
N ARG A 257 -8.80 8.42 2.04
CA ARG A 257 -8.36 8.22 3.43
C ARG A 257 -6.92 7.75 3.52
N GLU A 258 -6.52 6.70 2.78
CA GLU A 258 -5.16 6.16 2.91
C GLU A 258 -4.09 7.15 2.45
N ALA A 259 -4.37 7.93 1.39
CA ALA A 259 -3.47 9.00 0.95
C ALA A 259 -3.38 10.14 1.98
N TRP A 260 -4.50 10.49 2.61
CA TRP A 260 -4.55 11.49 3.68
C TRP A 260 -3.85 11.01 4.97
N MET A 261 -3.96 9.73 5.31
CA MET A 261 -3.31 9.15 6.49
C MET A 261 -1.80 8.95 6.29
N ALA A 262 -1.37 8.66 5.07
CA ALA A 262 0.03 8.48 4.72
C ALA A 262 0.79 9.80 4.52
N ALA A 263 0.10 10.94 4.40
CA ALA A 263 0.75 12.23 4.21
C ALA A 263 1.55 12.65 5.47
N PRO A 264 2.79 13.14 5.31
CA PRO A 264 3.67 13.56 6.41
C PRO A 264 3.17 14.84 7.11
N ALA A 265 3.57 15.05 8.37
CA ALA A 265 3.42 16.33 9.05
C ALA A 265 4.64 17.23 8.89
N ASP A 266 4.39 18.54 8.79
CA ASP A 266 5.40 19.60 8.84
C ASP A 266 5.47 20.16 10.26
N ASP A 267 6.16 19.47 11.18
CA ASP A 267 6.36 19.88 12.58
C ASP A 267 7.50 20.90 12.76
N SER A 268 7.74 21.74 11.74
CA SER A 268 8.77 22.78 11.75
C SER A 268 8.55 23.88 12.80
N LEU A 269 7.43 23.88 13.53
CA LEU A 269 7.13 24.86 14.60
C LEU A 269 7.52 24.37 16.01
N LEU A 270 7.93 23.11 16.19
CA LEU A 270 8.43 22.60 17.48
C LEU A 270 9.95 22.47 17.55
N LEU A 271 10.65 22.84 16.47
CA LEU A 271 12.10 22.64 16.31
C LEU A 271 12.97 23.82 16.80
N ASP A 272 12.38 24.93 17.26
CA ASP A 272 13.16 26.10 17.73
C ASP A 272 13.57 26.04 19.22
N GLU A 273 13.11 25.06 20.00
CA GLU A 273 13.50 24.93 21.43
C GLU A 273 14.21 23.61 21.81
N ALA A 274 14.56 22.76 20.84
CA ALA A 274 15.30 21.52 21.09
C ALA A 274 16.60 21.42 20.26
N TYR A 275 17.44 22.46 20.32
CA TYR A 275 18.84 22.36 19.89
C TYR A 275 19.62 21.48 20.87
N GLY A 276 19.82 20.22 20.50
CA GLY A 276 20.68 19.31 21.27
C GLY A 276 20.65 17.84 20.87
N ALA A 277 20.31 17.49 19.63
CA ALA A 277 20.55 16.15 19.11
C ALA A 277 20.89 16.26 17.62
N GLU A 278 22.18 16.11 17.30
CA GLU A 278 22.66 15.80 15.97
C GLU A 278 22.11 14.42 15.57
N ASN A 279 20.86 14.38 15.09
CA ASN A 279 20.41 13.25 14.29
C ASN A 279 21.10 13.40 12.93
N ALA A 280 22.17 12.64 12.76
CA ALA A 280 22.94 12.53 11.54
C ALA A 280 22.00 12.44 10.32
N PHE A 281 22.15 13.41 9.42
CA PHE A 281 21.69 13.33 8.05
C PHE A 281 22.15 11.99 7.47
N GLN A 282 21.22 11.05 7.27
CA GLN A 282 21.48 9.85 6.47
C GLN A 282 21.35 10.27 5.00
N PRO A 283 22.36 10.04 4.14
CA PRO A 283 22.19 10.22 2.71
C PRO A 283 21.08 9.27 2.23
N GLY A 284 20.13 9.79 1.44
CA GLY A 284 19.01 8.97 0.97
C GLY A 284 19.52 7.77 0.21
N VAL A 285 18.95 6.59 0.51
CA VAL A 285 19.34 5.35 -0.17
C VAL A 285 18.86 5.44 -1.62
N SER A 286 19.79 5.62 -2.56
CA SER A 286 19.49 5.66 -4.01
C SER A 286 18.64 4.45 -4.42
N LYS A 287 17.53 4.67 -5.14
CA LYS A 287 16.66 3.58 -5.64
C LYS A 287 17.43 2.52 -6.43
N ALA A 288 18.52 2.93 -7.07
CA ALA A 288 19.36 2.02 -7.83
C ALA A 288 20.16 1.06 -6.93
N LYS A 289 20.60 1.52 -5.74
CA LYS A 289 21.19 0.65 -4.71
C LYS A 289 20.16 -0.36 -4.22
N VAL A 290 18.93 0.09 -3.92
CA VAL A 290 17.86 -0.79 -3.44
C VAL A 290 17.49 -1.87 -4.47
N SER A 291 17.40 -1.51 -5.75
CA SER A 291 17.17 -2.48 -6.84
C SER A 291 18.32 -3.47 -6.94
N PHE A 292 19.57 -3.01 -6.96
CA PHE A 292 20.72 -3.90 -6.99
C PHE A 292 20.75 -4.88 -5.81
N GLN A 293 20.44 -4.38 -4.61
CA GLN A 293 20.39 -5.21 -3.41
C GLN A 293 19.27 -6.25 -3.48
N THR A 294 18.08 -5.83 -3.92
CA THR A 294 16.89 -6.69 -3.99
C THR A 294 17.02 -7.79 -5.04
N ASP A 295 17.63 -7.47 -6.18
CA ASP A 295 17.68 -8.33 -7.37
C ASP A 295 18.94 -9.20 -7.41
N VAL A 296 20.07 -8.72 -6.85
CA VAL A 296 21.37 -9.42 -6.96
C VAL A 296 21.92 -9.84 -5.60
N THR A 297 22.21 -8.90 -4.72
CA THR A 297 23.03 -9.21 -3.53
C THR A 297 22.27 -10.00 -2.47
N GLU A 298 20.99 -9.67 -2.21
CA GLU A 298 20.19 -10.42 -1.24
C GLU A 298 19.92 -11.86 -1.69
N PRO A 299 19.51 -12.14 -2.93
CA PRO A 299 19.44 -13.52 -3.43
C PRO A 299 20.77 -14.27 -3.33
N TRP A 300 21.89 -13.61 -3.63
CA TRP A 300 23.21 -14.22 -3.52
C TRP A 300 23.55 -14.57 -2.06
N LYS A 301 23.33 -13.66 -1.11
CA LYS A 301 23.51 -13.94 0.32
C LYS A 301 22.66 -15.12 0.78
N ILE A 302 21.39 -15.18 0.38
CA ILE A 302 20.49 -16.29 0.72
C ILE A 302 21.06 -17.61 0.20
N LEU A 303 21.63 -17.64 -1.01
CA LEU A 303 22.29 -18.85 -1.52
C LEU A 303 23.49 -19.27 -0.68
N VAL A 304 24.32 -18.32 -0.24
CA VAL A 304 25.48 -18.62 0.62
C VAL A 304 25.04 -19.14 1.99
N GLU A 305 24.01 -18.54 2.58
CA GLU A 305 23.40 -19.01 3.83
C GLU A 305 22.86 -20.45 3.66
N GLN A 306 22.12 -20.71 2.58
CA GLN A 306 21.57 -22.04 2.29
C GLN A 306 22.67 -23.09 2.15
N ALA A 307 23.74 -22.79 1.42
CA ALA A 307 24.86 -23.69 1.23
C ALA A 307 25.59 -23.99 2.56
N SER A 308 25.83 -22.97 3.37
CA SER A 308 26.47 -23.12 4.70
C SER A 308 25.62 -23.97 5.66
N TYR A 309 24.29 -23.80 5.60
CA TYR A 309 23.37 -24.59 6.42
C TYR A 309 23.34 -26.06 5.97
N LYS A 310 23.30 -26.29 4.66
CA LYS A 310 23.33 -27.64 4.10
C LYS A 310 24.63 -28.36 4.39
N GLN A 311 25.77 -27.67 4.33
CA GLN A 311 27.06 -28.18 4.78
C GLN A 311 27.00 -28.75 6.21
N GLU A 312 26.44 -27.99 7.14
CA GLU A 312 26.28 -28.42 8.54
C GLU A 312 25.37 -29.66 8.65
N SER A 313 24.31 -29.73 7.86
CA SER A 313 23.40 -30.89 7.85
C SER A 313 24.05 -32.16 7.25
N LEU A 314 24.83 -32.01 6.17
CA LEU A 314 25.48 -33.11 5.46
C LEU A 314 26.68 -33.65 6.23
N SER A 315 27.50 -32.78 6.82
CA SER A 315 28.63 -33.19 7.68
C SER A 315 28.20 -34.05 8.87
N ARG A 316 27.00 -33.82 9.43
CA ARG A 316 26.42 -34.68 10.47
C ARG A 316 26.04 -36.06 9.95
N ALA A 317 25.55 -36.16 8.71
CA ALA A 317 25.12 -37.40 8.08
C ALA A 317 26.30 -38.30 7.64
N GLU A 318 27.43 -37.70 7.24
CA GLU A 318 28.62 -38.41 6.73
C GLU A 318 29.36 -39.26 7.78
N ASN A 319 29.05 -39.04 9.07
CA ASN A 319 29.57 -39.83 10.18
C ASN A 319 29.02 -41.26 10.23
N ASN A 320 27.96 -41.58 9.46
CA ASN A 320 27.39 -42.92 9.35
C ASN A 320 27.62 -43.52 7.95
N SER A 321 28.23 -44.71 7.85
CA SER A 321 28.66 -45.31 6.58
C SER A 321 27.51 -45.67 5.63
N GLU A 322 26.34 -46.04 6.15
CA GLU A 322 25.14 -46.33 5.34
C GLU A 322 24.54 -45.05 4.72
N SER A 323 24.79 -43.88 5.31
CA SER A 323 24.21 -42.58 4.91
C SER A 323 25.09 -41.80 3.92
N ARG A 324 26.34 -42.23 3.67
CA ARG A 324 27.29 -41.50 2.81
C ARG A 324 26.86 -41.41 1.35
N ALA A 325 26.28 -42.49 0.81
CA ALA A 325 25.76 -42.49 -0.56
C ALA A 325 24.61 -41.49 -0.72
N ASP A 326 23.70 -41.45 0.24
CA ASP A 326 22.57 -40.52 0.28
C ASP A 326 23.02 -39.07 0.48
N ALA A 327 24.02 -38.84 1.34
CA ALA A 327 24.63 -37.52 1.54
C ALA A 327 25.28 -37.00 0.25
N SER A 328 26.00 -37.85 -0.47
CA SER A 328 26.61 -37.49 -1.77
C SER A 328 25.55 -37.13 -2.80
N ARG A 329 24.42 -37.85 -2.83
CA ARG A 329 23.30 -37.59 -3.73
C ARG A 329 22.60 -36.28 -3.37
N ALA A 330 22.35 -36.05 -2.08
CA ALA A 330 21.77 -34.81 -1.60
C ALA A 330 22.64 -33.59 -1.95
N ARG A 331 23.96 -33.72 -1.85
CA ARG A 331 24.92 -32.67 -2.25
C ARG A 331 24.87 -32.38 -3.75
N ARG A 332 24.71 -33.40 -4.61
CA ARG A 332 24.56 -33.21 -6.06
C ARG A 332 23.28 -32.43 -6.41
N VAL A 333 22.16 -32.82 -5.80
CA VAL A 333 20.86 -32.13 -5.98
C VAL A 333 20.95 -30.68 -5.48
N GLU A 334 21.63 -30.45 -4.36
CA GLU A 334 21.86 -29.11 -3.85
C GLU A 334 22.68 -28.26 -4.83
N ARG A 335 23.77 -28.79 -5.39
CA ARG A 335 24.59 -28.07 -6.39
C ARG A 335 23.80 -27.72 -7.64
N ASP A 336 22.93 -28.61 -8.12
CA ASP A 336 22.06 -28.32 -9.29
C ASP A 336 21.05 -27.20 -8.96
N ASN A 337 20.48 -27.20 -7.76
CA ASN A 337 19.61 -26.12 -7.28
C ASN A 337 20.35 -24.79 -7.15
N ILE A 338 21.54 -24.79 -6.54
CA ILE A 338 22.38 -23.59 -6.42
C ILE A 338 22.73 -23.08 -7.81
N GLN A 339 23.10 -23.95 -8.75
CA GLN A 339 23.42 -23.57 -10.11
C GLN A 339 22.24 -22.89 -10.82
N THR A 340 21.05 -23.47 -10.68
CA THR A 340 19.81 -22.92 -11.26
C THR A 340 19.58 -21.48 -10.80
N ILE A 341 19.63 -21.25 -9.49
CA ILE A 341 19.41 -19.92 -8.93
C ILE A 341 20.57 -18.99 -9.30
N SER A 342 21.80 -19.50 -9.37
CA SER A 342 22.99 -18.74 -9.77
C SER A 342 22.85 -18.16 -11.17
N TRP A 343 22.36 -18.92 -12.16
CA TRP A 343 22.11 -18.39 -13.51
C TRP A 343 21.11 -17.22 -13.52
N TYR A 344 20.04 -17.31 -12.75
CA TYR A 344 19.05 -16.24 -12.65
C TYR A 344 19.62 -14.98 -11.98
N ILE A 345 20.42 -15.13 -10.92
CA ILE A 345 21.13 -14.00 -10.28
C ILE A 345 22.15 -13.39 -11.25
N LEU A 346 22.93 -14.20 -11.96
CA LEU A 346 23.87 -13.74 -12.97
C LEU A 346 23.16 -12.96 -14.08
N LEU A 347 21.97 -13.41 -14.50
CA LEU A 347 21.14 -12.71 -15.48
C LEU A 347 20.64 -11.36 -14.96
N ASP A 348 20.15 -11.29 -13.71
CA ASP A 348 19.77 -10.00 -13.07
C ASP A 348 20.96 -9.05 -13.00
N PHE A 349 22.11 -9.59 -12.60
CA PHE A 349 23.33 -8.81 -12.46
C PHE A 349 23.78 -8.27 -13.82
N ALA A 350 23.82 -9.10 -14.87
CA ALA A 350 24.16 -8.67 -16.22
C ALA A 350 23.19 -7.58 -16.74
N LYS A 351 21.88 -7.75 -16.53
CA LYS A 351 20.86 -6.74 -16.90
C LYS A 351 21.06 -5.42 -16.16
N PHE A 352 21.36 -5.50 -14.86
CA PHE A 352 21.63 -4.31 -14.05
C PHE A 352 22.85 -3.54 -14.56
N LEU A 353 23.96 -4.25 -14.85
CA LEU A 353 25.18 -3.65 -15.38
C LEU A 353 24.94 -3.00 -16.75
N GLU A 354 24.27 -3.69 -17.67
CA GLU A 354 23.94 -3.16 -19.00
C GLU A 354 23.08 -1.89 -18.92
N TYR A 355 22.07 -1.87 -18.02
CA TYR A 355 21.13 -0.76 -17.93
C TYR A 355 21.65 0.43 -17.12
N ARG A 356 22.35 0.19 -16.00
CA ARG A 356 22.77 1.24 -15.05
C ARG A 356 24.23 1.65 -15.20
N MET A 357 25.10 0.78 -15.73
CA MET A 357 26.54 1.01 -15.86
C MET A 357 27.05 0.59 -17.25
N PRO A 358 26.56 1.22 -18.34
CA PRO A 358 26.87 0.80 -19.70
C PRO A 358 28.37 0.89 -20.04
N GLY A 359 29.08 1.88 -19.47
CA GLY A 359 30.54 2.01 -19.65
C GLY A 359 31.30 0.80 -19.10
N LEU A 360 30.98 0.39 -17.88
CA LEU A 360 31.53 -0.81 -17.26
C LEU A 360 31.14 -2.09 -18.02
N TRP A 361 29.89 -2.20 -18.49
CA TRP A 361 29.42 -3.33 -19.28
C TRP A 361 30.20 -3.50 -20.59
N GLU A 362 30.56 -2.41 -21.27
CA GLU A 362 31.40 -2.46 -22.47
C GLU A 362 32.84 -2.90 -22.18
N VAL A 363 33.40 -2.53 -21.02
CA VAL A 363 34.72 -3.01 -20.57
C VAL A 363 34.66 -4.51 -20.23
N LEU A 364 33.61 -4.98 -19.55
CA LEU A 364 33.43 -6.42 -19.27
C LEU A 364 33.36 -7.26 -20.55
N ASN A 365 32.76 -6.72 -21.61
CA ASN A 365 32.69 -7.31 -22.94
C ASN A 365 33.98 -7.17 -23.78
N ASN A 366 35.06 -6.62 -23.21
CA ASN A 366 36.31 -6.31 -23.91
C ASN A 366 36.14 -5.38 -25.14
N ARG A 367 35.09 -4.54 -25.15
CA ARG A 367 34.83 -3.56 -26.23
C ARG A 367 35.43 -2.19 -25.95
N LYS A 368 35.68 -1.88 -24.68
CA LYS A 368 36.37 -0.67 -24.20
C LYS A 368 37.54 -1.01 -23.29
N PHE A 369 38.48 -0.08 -23.18
CA PHE A 369 39.62 -0.20 -22.27
C PHE A 369 39.25 0.23 -20.85
N VAL A 370 39.88 -0.40 -19.86
CA VAL A 370 39.68 -0.14 -18.42
C VAL A 370 39.96 1.32 -18.05
N ASP A 371 40.87 1.99 -18.76
CA ASP A 371 41.25 3.40 -18.54
C ASP A 371 40.10 4.40 -18.73
N SER A 372 38.97 3.96 -19.29
CA SER A 372 37.76 4.77 -19.46
C SER A 372 36.86 4.82 -18.22
N LEU A 373 37.16 4.03 -17.18
CA LEU A 373 36.37 3.90 -15.96
C LEU A 373 36.84 4.86 -14.86
N SER A 374 35.91 5.27 -13.99
CA SER A 374 36.24 5.99 -12.75
C SER A 374 36.96 5.10 -11.73
N GLU A 375 37.58 5.71 -10.70
CA GLU A 375 38.33 4.98 -9.66
C GLU A 375 37.49 3.88 -8.99
N TYR A 376 36.26 4.20 -8.57
CA TYR A 376 35.35 3.23 -7.97
C TYR A 376 34.87 2.15 -8.95
N GLU A 377 34.65 2.50 -10.23
CA GLU A 377 34.32 1.52 -11.27
C GLU A 377 35.47 0.55 -11.55
N VAL A 378 36.73 1.00 -11.48
CA VAL A 378 37.91 0.13 -11.59
C VAL A 378 37.99 -0.85 -10.42
N VAL A 379 37.74 -0.38 -9.19
CA VAL A 379 37.70 -1.26 -8.00
C VAL A 379 36.59 -2.31 -8.15
N PHE A 380 35.41 -1.89 -8.60
CA PHE A 380 34.29 -2.79 -8.83
C PHE A 380 34.54 -3.78 -9.97
N PHE A 381 35.16 -3.34 -11.07
CA PHE A 381 35.61 -4.20 -12.17
C PHE A 381 36.59 -5.27 -11.68
N ASN A 382 37.60 -4.88 -10.90
CA ASN A 382 38.56 -5.83 -10.32
C ASN A 382 37.86 -6.82 -9.37
N ALA A 383 36.91 -6.37 -8.55
CA ALA A 383 36.13 -7.25 -7.69
C ALA A 383 35.36 -8.32 -8.48
N ILE A 384 34.72 -7.94 -9.59
CA ILE A 384 34.04 -8.90 -10.49
C ILE A 384 35.03 -9.86 -11.15
N ARG A 385 36.16 -9.35 -11.66
CA ARG A 385 37.16 -10.18 -12.35
C ARG A 385 37.77 -11.21 -11.40
N ASP A 386 38.08 -10.79 -10.18
CA ASP A 386 38.82 -11.57 -9.18
C ASP A 386 37.91 -12.56 -8.42
N SER A 387 36.58 -12.41 -8.52
CA SER A 387 35.59 -13.43 -8.12
C SER A 387 35.72 -14.68 -9.01
N THR A 388 36.50 -15.65 -8.55
CA THR A 388 36.87 -16.85 -9.31
C THR A 388 36.52 -18.14 -8.58
N ILE A 389 36.27 -19.20 -9.35
CA ILE A 389 36.00 -20.54 -8.82
C ILE A 389 37.32 -21.22 -8.46
N SER A 390 37.39 -21.82 -7.27
CA SER A 390 38.55 -22.60 -6.83
C SER A 390 38.74 -23.87 -7.68
N ASN A 391 39.99 -24.28 -7.93
CA ASN A 391 40.26 -25.50 -8.69
C ASN A 391 39.63 -26.74 -8.05
N ASN A 392 39.57 -26.82 -6.72
CA ASN A 392 38.92 -27.92 -6.02
C ASN A 392 37.41 -28.00 -6.32
N LEU A 393 36.74 -26.84 -6.43
CA LEU A 393 35.32 -26.81 -6.81
C LEU A 393 35.13 -27.16 -8.29
N ILE A 394 36.01 -26.70 -9.18
CA ILE A 394 36.00 -27.12 -10.59
C ILE A 394 36.14 -28.63 -10.67
N ASP A 395 37.11 -29.19 -9.96
CA ASP A 395 37.31 -30.62 -9.89
C ASP A 395 36.09 -31.31 -9.27
N ALA A 396 35.43 -30.79 -8.25
CA ALA A 396 34.22 -31.41 -7.70
C ALA A 396 32.99 -31.33 -8.62
N LEU A 397 32.91 -30.31 -9.49
CA LEU A 397 31.86 -30.17 -10.50
C LEU A 397 32.11 -31.08 -11.71
N VAL A 398 33.37 -31.48 -11.95
CA VAL A 398 33.83 -32.25 -13.13
C VAL A 398 34.28 -33.69 -12.80
N SER A 399 34.70 -33.99 -11.57
CA SER A 399 35.30 -35.27 -11.10
C SER A 399 34.29 -36.38 -10.92
N ILE A 400 33.04 -36.15 -11.31
CA ILE A 400 32.05 -37.20 -11.53
C ILE A 400 32.38 -37.89 -12.87
N LYS A 401 33.64 -38.34 -12.99
CA LYS A 401 34.18 -38.98 -14.18
C LYS A 401 34.71 -40.36 -13.88
N ASP A 402 35.05 -40.69 -12.63
CA ASP A 402 35.82 -41.91 -12.32
C ASP A 402 35.03 -43.06 -11.67
N GLN A 403 33.74 -42.88 -11.35
CA GLN A 403 32.99 -43.94 -10.64
C GLN A 403 32.32 -44.99 -11.57
N TYR A 404 32.28 -44.77 -12.90
CA TYR A 404 31.66 -45.69 -13.87
C TYR A 404 32.38 -45.75 -15.23
N LEU A 405 33.71 -45.59 -15.27
CA LEU A 405 34.49 -45.79 -16.50
C LEU A 405 34.90 -47.26 -16.67
N GLU A 406 33.94 -48.12 -16.99
CA GLU A 406 34.25 -49.34 -17.74
C GLU A 406 34.09 -49.06 -19.24
N VAL A 407 35.25 -48.91 -19.90
CA VAL A 407 35.57 -49.29 -21.28
C VAL A 407 34.71 -48.72 -22.43
N ASN A 408 35.36 -47.80 -23.16
CA ASN A 408 35.28 -47.52 -24.60
C ASN A 408 34.00 -46.94 -25.22
N THR A 409 34.26 -46.05 -26.18
CA THR A 409 33.39 -45.47 -27.22
C THR A 409 32.41 -44.36 -26.87
N ILE A 410 32.84 -43.23 -26.26
CA ILE A 410 32.21 -41.92 -26.58
C ILE A 410 33.27 -40.79 -26.58
N ASN A 411 33.22 -40.02 -27.66
CA ASN A 411 34.07 -38.89 -28.07
C ASN A 411 34.39 -37.91 -26.91
N ILE A 412 35.68 -37.63 -26.70
CA ILE A 412 36.22 -36.73 -25.66
C ILE A 412 35.62 -35.31 -25.77
N THR A 413 35.15 -34.92 -26.96
CA THR A 413 34.50 -33.65 -27.26
C THR A 413 33.06 -33.57 -26.74
N ALA A 414 32.28 -34.66 -26.79
CA ALA A 414 30.93 -34.69 -26.20
C ALA A 414 30.97 -34.69 -24.66
N ARG A 415 32.03 -35.26 -24.07
CA ARG A 415 32.33 -35.23 -22.62
C ARG A 415 32.76 -33.85 -22.09
N ARG A 416 33.12 -32.91 -22.95
CA ARG A 416 33.49 -31.53 -22.56
C ARG A 416 32.31 -30.54 -22.61
N ASN A 417 31.27 -30.87 -23.36
CA ASN A 417 30.13 -29.97 -23.57
C ASN A 417 29.04 -30.09 -22.48
N ALA A 418 29.06 -31.12 -21.63
CA ALA A 418 28.06 -31.30 -20.57
C ALA A 418 28.37 -30.54 -19.25
N ALA A 419 29.51 -29.85 -19.15
CA ALA A 419 29.89 -29.08 -17.95
C ALA A 419 31.03 -28.09 -18.24
N ARG A 420 30.82 -27.12 -19.14
CA ARG A 420 31.79 -26.03 -19.29
C ARG A 420 31.79 -25.18 -18.02
N VAL A 421 32.79 -25.31 -17.15
CA VAL A 421 32.88 -24.47 -15.94
C VAL A 421 33.58 -23.16 -16.27
N GLU A 422 32.90 -22.03 -16.05
CA GLU A 422 33.51 -20.71 -16.20
C GLU A 422 34.36 -20.36 -14.98
N ARG A 423 35.52 -19.76 -15.20
CA ARG A 423 36.51 -19.54 -14.11
C ARG A 423 36.31 -18.23 -13.36
N SER A 424 35.71 -17.23 -13.99
CA SER A 424 35.53 -15.88 -13.45
C SER A 424 34.09 -15.41 -13.60
N LEU A 425 33.62 -14.65 -12.62
CA LEU A 425 32.30 -14.02 -12.63
C LEU A 425 32.12 -13.10 -13.84
N GLN A 426 33.18 -12.42 -14.29
CA GLN A 426 33.15 -11.61 -15.51
C GLN A 426 32.68 -12.42 -16.72
N ASN A 427 33.27 -13.58 -16.98
CA ASN A 427 32.92 -14.41 -18.13
C ASN A 427 31.49 -14.96 -18.00
N ALA A 428 31.11 -15.39 -16.79
CA ALA A 428 29.77 -15.90 -16.52
C ALA A 428 28.68 -14.83 -16.79
N LEU A 429 28.92 -13.57 -16.39
CA LEU A 429 28.01 -12.45 -16.62
C LEU A 429 27.86 -12.12 -18.12
N VAL A 430 28.96 -12.16 -18.87
CA VAL A 430 28.92 -11.90 -20.32
C VAL A 430 28.17 -13.02 -21.06
N LEU A 431 28.44 -14.28 -20.70
CA LEU A 431 27.82 -15.44 -21.37
C LEU A 431 26.32 -15.53 -21.08
N ILE A 432 25.90 -15.39 -19.82
CA ILE A 432 24.49 -15.55 -19.43
C ILE A 432 23.58 -14.55 -20.15
N ARG A 433 24.09 -13.36 -20.45
CA ARG A 433 23.31 -12.29 -21.10
C ARG A 433 22.79 -12.73 -22.47
N SER A 434 23.57 -13.52 -23.21
CA SER A 434 23.21 -14.03 -24.54
C SER A 434 22.17 -15.14 -24.52
N MET A 435 21.91 -15.73 -23.35
CA MET A 435 20.99 -16.85 -23.15
C MET A 435 19.70 -16.43 -22.42
N GLU A 436 19.40 -15.13 -22.37
CA GLU A 436 18.22 -14.59 -21.67
C GLU A 436 16.93 -15.26 -22.14
N ASP A 437 16.67 -15.23 -23.45
CA ASP A 437 15.41 -15.69 -24.02
C ASP A 437 15.18 -17.19 -23.75
N ASP A 438 16.25 -17.98 -23.89
CA ASP A 438 16.22 -19.42 -23.63
C ASP A 438 15.96 -19.70 -22.16
N LEU A 439 16.73 -19.10 -21.25
CA LEU A 439 16.61 -19.30 -19.79
C LEU A 439 15.25 -18.86 -19.24
N GLU A 440 14.69 -17.76 -19.74
CA GLU A 440 13.38 -17.23 -19.33
C GLU A 440 12.20 -18.04 -19.90
N SER A 441 12.47 -18.94 -20.86
CA SER A 441 11.46 -19.81 -21.48
C SER A 441 11.40 -21.21 -20.87
N VAL A 442 12.32 -21.55 -19.96
CA VAL A 442 12.39 -22.88 -19.36
C VAL A 442 11.24 -23.13 -18.37
N GLU A 443 10.57 -24.27 -18.53
CA GLU A 443 9.43 -24.68 -17.69
C GLU A 443 9.73 -25.88 -16.77
N ASN A 444 10.84 -26.60 -16.99
CA ASN A 444 11.24 -27.76 -16.21
C ASN A 444 12.33 -27.42 -15.17
N GLU A 445 12.66 -28.37 -14.30
CA GLU A 445 13.75 -28.25 -13.33
C GLU A 445 15.08 -28.65 -13.98
N PHE A 446 16.16 -27.93 -13.64
CA PHE A 446 17.50 -28.31 -14.05
C PHE A 446 17.98 -29.51 -13.23
N VAL A 447 18.20 -30.65 -13.90
CA VAL A 447 18.63 -31.89 -13.26
C VAL A 447 19.75 -32.51 -14.09
N ARG A 448 20.93 -32.71 -13.49
CA ARG A 448 22.03 -33.43 -14.15
C ARG A 448 22.05 -34.93 -13.79
N PHE A 449 21.41 -35.31 -12.69
CA PHE A 449 21.43 -36.68 -12.14
C PHE A 449 20.02 -37.25 -11.98
N GLY A 450 19.77 -38.44 -12.55
CA GLY A 450 18.48 -39.12 -12.46
C GLY A 450 18.16 -39.64 -11.05
N LYS A 451 16.91 -40.10 -10.86
CA LYS A 451 16.44 -40.64 -9.56
C LYS A 451 17.17 -41.91 -9.08
N ASP A 452 17.93 -42.54 -9.95
CA ASP A 452 18.70 -43.76 -9.65
C ASP A 452 20.19 -43.47 -9.41
N GLY A 453 20.58 -42.18 -9.38
CA GLY A 453 21.97 -41.76 -9.20
C GLY A 453 22.85 -41.92 -10.45
N VAL A 454 22.29 -42.43 -11.55
CA VAL A 454 22.90 -42.50 -12.88
C VAL A 454 22.85 -41.10 -13.52
N GLU A 455 23.96 -40.66 -14.12
CA GLU A 455 23.98 -39.44 -14.94
C GLU A 455 22.93 -39.53 -16.04
N LEU A 456 22.11 -38.48 -16.17
CA LEU A 456 21.22 -38.37 -17.33
C LEU A 456 22.09 -38.25 -18.57
N ARG A 457 21.66 -38.86 -19.69
CA ARG A 457 22.42 -38.71 -20.94
C ARG A 457 22.36 -37.21 -21.32
N PRO A 458 23.42 -36.64 -21.92
CA PRO A 458 23.45 -35.22 -22.32
C PRO A 458 22.28 -34.76 -23.21
N PHE A 459 21.51 -35.69 -23.79
CA PHE A 459 20.31 -35.44 -24.60
C PHE A 459 19.00 -35.37 -23.80
N ASP A 460 19.03 -35.59 -22.48
CA ASP A 460 17.86 -35.56 -21.59
C ASP A 460 17.73 -34.21 -20.83
N ILE A 461 18.73 -33.33 -20.93
CA ILE A 461 18.72 -31.97 -20.36
C ILE A 461 18.15 -31.02 -21.42
N ASP A 462 17.23 -30.14 -21.03
CA ASP A 462 16.65 -29.15 -21.95
C ASP A 462 17.75 -28.20 -22.46
N ASP A 463 17.94 -28.15 -23.79
CA ASP A 463 18.94 -27.34 -24.47
C ASP A 463 18.78 -25.82 -24.20
N ARG A 464 17.65 -25.40 -23.64
CA ARG A 464 17.40 -24.03 -23.19
C ARG A 464 18.13 -23.66 -21.90
N TRP A 465 18.60 -24.65 -21.13
CA TRP A 465 19.47 -24.38 -19.99
C TRP A 465 20.86 -23.95 -20.45
N PRO A 466 21.54 -23.02 -19.73
CA PRO A 466 22.89 -22.64 -20.08
C PRO A 466 23.88 -23.81 -20.12
N ASP A 467 24.74 -23.81 -21.13
CA ASP A 467 25.74 -24.87 -21.37
C ASP A 467 26.99 -24.75 -20.45
N PHE A 468 26.97 -23.80 -19.51
CA PHE A 468 28.08 -23.50 -18.62
C PHE A 468 27.68 -23.45 -17.14
N LEU A 469 28.62 -23.78 -16.25
CA LEU A 469 28.44 -23.77 -14.79
C LEU A 469 29.22 -22.63 -14.14
N PHE A 470 28.57 -21.96 -13.20
CA PHE A 470 29.16 -20.95 -12.32
C PHE A 470 28.30 -20.82 -11.05
N PRO A 471 28.45 -21.73 -10.07
CA PRO A 471 27.65 -21.68 -8.85
C PRO A 471 28.16 -20.57 -7.92
N LEU A 472 27.28 -19.66 -7.52
CA LEU A 472 27.59 -18.52 -6.65
C LEU A 472 27.79 -18.90 -5.17
N ALA A 473 27.49 -20.15 -4.81
CA ALA A 473 27.69 -20.74 -3.49
C ALA A 473 28.08 -22.23 -3.64
N ASP A 474 28.68 -22.82 -2.62
CA ASP A 474 28.87 -24.27 -2.55
C ASP A 474 28.88 -24.71 -1.08
N SER A 475 28.38 -25.92 -0.79
CA SER A 475 28.29 -26.46 0.57
C SER A 475 29.55 -27.20 1.02
N GLU A 476 30.57 -27.35 0.18
CA GLU A 476 31.78 -28.10 0.53
C GLU A 476 33.06 -27.28 0.29
N TYR A 477 33.13 -26.59 -0.84
CA TYR A 477 34.28 -25.82 -1.27
C TYR A 477 34.03 -24.32 -1.16
N THR A 478 35.11 -23.54 -1.21
CA THR A 478 35.04 -22.08 -1.20
C THR A 478 34.24 -21.56 -2.39
N ALA A 479 33.16 -20.83 -2.10
CA ALA A 479 32.32 -20.15 -3.08
C ALA A 479 33.09 -19.01 -3.80
N PRO A 480 32.75 -18.69 -5.05
CA PRO A 480 33.37 -17.60 -5.82
C PRO A 480 32.86 -16.22 -5.37
N LEU A 481 33.25 -15.83 -4.14
CA LEU A 481 32.86 -14.56 -3.53
C LEU A 481 33.74 -13.39 -4.02
N PRO A 482 33.25 -12.13 -3.92
CA PRO A 482 34.09 -10.97 -4.13
C PRO A 482 35.26 -10.92 -3.14
N PRO A 483 36.41 -10.34 -3.54
CA PRO A 483 37.54 -10.11 -2.63
C PRO A 483 37.13 -9.15 -1.50
N GLN A 484 37.95 -9.07 -0.44
CA GLN A 484 37.74 -8.03 0.58
C GLN A 484 37.98 -6.66 -0.05
N ILE A 485 36.97 -5.80 0.02
CA ILE A 485 37.01 -4.46 -0.55
C ILE A 485 37.11 -3.46 0.61
N ASN A 486 38.16 -2.64 0.59
CA ASN A 486 38.38 -1.61 1.61
C ASN A 486 37.49 -0.40 1.29
N ILE A 487 36.40 -0.24 2.03
CA ILE A 487 35.41 0.82 1.85
C ILE A 487 35.04 1.35 3.24
N GLU A 488 34.97 2.68 3.39
CA GLU A 488 34.50 3.28 4.65
C GLU A 488 33.07 2.82 4.97
N GLY A 489 32.85 2.28 6.17
CA GLY A 489 31.55 1.76 6.63
C GLY A 489 31.44 0.23 6.67
N VAL A 490 32.43 -0.51 6.15
CA VAL A 490 32.50 -1.98 6.26
C VAL A 490 33.74 -2.39 7.04
N ASP A 491 33.54 -2.94 8.24
CA ASP A 491 34.62 -3.49 9.08
C ASP A 491 34.64 -5.02 9.02
N TYR A 492 35.82 -5.58 8.75
CA TYR A 492 36.03 -7.03 8.65
C TYR A 492 36.80 -7.61 9.83
N SER A 493 37.33 -6.80 10.77
CA SER A 493 38.31 -7.24 11.78
C SER A 493 37.79 -8.38 12.66
N ASP A 494 36.49 -8.34 12.97
CA ASP A 494 35.85 -9.23 13.94
C ASP A 494 34.98 -10.32 13.28
N LEU A 495 34.97 -10.38 11.94
CA LEU A 495 34.08 -11.27 11.18
C LEU A 495 34.77 -12.56 10.74
N SER A 496 34.08 -13.69 10.87
CA SER A 496 34.57 -14.99 10.42
C SER A 496 33.47 -15.85 9.78
N GLY A 497 33.87 -16.83 8.96
CA GLY A 497 32.96 -17.81 8.34
C GLY A 497 31.87 -17.16 7.46
N LEU A 498 30.61 -17.42 7.82
CA LEU A 498 29.45 -16.94 7.09
C LEU A 498 29.34 -15.41 7.13
N ASP A 499 29.53 -14.79 8.30
CA ASP A 499 29.38 -13.34 8.47
C ASP A 499 30.40 -12.57 7.62
N LEU A 500 31.63 -13.09 7.50
CA LEU A 500 32.64 -12.55 6.59
C LEU A 500 32.23 -12.68 5.12
N SER A 501 31.59 -13.80 4.75
CA SER A 501 31.12 -14.05 3.38
C SER A 501 29.98 -13.09 2.99
N LEU A 502 29.06 -12.84 3.91
CA LEU A 502 27.96 -11.87 3.73
C LEU A 502 28.49 -10.44 3.63
N ALA A 503 29.45 -10.06 4.49
CA ALA A 503 30.07 -8.73 4.48
C ALA A 503 30.79 -8.41 3.15
N LYS A 504 31.43 -9.40 2.52
CA LYS A 504 32.04 -9.24 1.18
C LYS A 504 31.01 -8.91 0.11
N ILE A 505 29.84 -9.53 0.17
CA ILE A 505 28.73 -9.26 -0.76
C ILE A 505 28.12 -7.87 -0.47
N ASP A 506 28.00 -7.49 0.80
CA ASP A 506 27.54 -6.15 1.20
C ASP A 506 28.47 -5.03 0.73
N ALA A 507 29.78 -5.23 0.83
CA ALA A 507 30.77 -4.28 0.33
C ALA A 507 30.61 -4.01 -1.18
N LEU A 508 30.21 -5.03 -1.95
CA LEU A 508 29.93 -4.89 -3.37
C LEU A 508 28.69 -4.01 -3.61
N ALA A 509 27.63 -4.15 -2.81
CA ALA A 509 26.46 -3.25 -2.87
C ALA A 509 26.81 -1.81 -2.48
N GLU A 510 27.72 -1.62 -1.53
CA GLU A 510 28.18 -0.30 -1.12
C GLU A 510 29.02 0.39 -2.20
N LEU A 511 29.86 -0.35 -2.95
CA LEU A 511 30.53 0.20 -4.13
C LEU A 511 29.53 0.70 -5.17
N VAL A 512 28.47 -0.06 -5.45
CA VAL A 512 27.44 0.34 -6.42
C VAL A 512 26.75 1.63 -5.98
N ALA A 513 26.53 1.81 -4.67
CA ALA A 513 25.97 3.04 -4.13
C ALA A 513 26.87 4.27 -4.39
N ARG A 514 28.19 4.10 -4.36
CA ARG A 514 29.18 5.16 -4.61
C ARG A 514 29.40 5.46 -6.09
N ILE A 515 29.24 4.46 -6.95
CA ILE A 515 29.36 4.60 -8.41
C ILE A 515 28.14 5.32 -9.00
N LEU A 516 26.95 5.02 -8.48
CA LEU A 516 25.72 5.58 -8.98
C LEU A 516 25.45 6.97 -8.37
N PRO A 517 24.90 7.91 -9.15
CA PRO A 517 24.68 9.27 -8.68
C PRO A 517 23.73 9.31 -7.47
N GLU A 518 23.94 10.30 -6.61
CA GLU A 518 23.05 10.58 -5.49
C GLU A 518 21.59 10.75 -5.98
N PRO A 519 20.61 10.26 -5.20
CA PRO A 519 19.21 10.47 -5.52
C PRO A 519 18.94 11.97 -5.72
N SER A 520 18.19 12.32 -6.77
CA SER A 520 17.65 13.68 -6.87
C SER A 520 16.84 13.98 -5.59
N GLN A 521 16.83 15.23 -5.09
CA GLN A 521 16.13 15.66 -3.85
C GLN A 521 14.69 15.12 -3.71
N THR A 522 14.03 14.78 -4.81
CA THR A 522 12.69 14.17 -4.84
C THR A 522 12.65 12.74 -4.28
N GLU A 523 13.76 12.01 -4.25
CA GLU A 523 13.84 10.61 -3.80
C GLU A 523 14.27 10.47 -2.33
N GLU A 524 15.07 11.41 -1.81
CA GLU A 524 15.48 11.47 -0.39
C GLU A 524 14.31 11.69 0.58
N LEU A 525 13.27 12.37 0.13
CA LEU A 525 12.16 12.77 0.98
C LEU A 525 11.24 11.61 1.38
N MET A 526 11.30 10.44 0.75
CA MET A 526 10.40 9.33 1.13
C MET A 526 10.84 8.58 2.40
N ASP A 527 12.11 8.67 2.82
CA ASP A 527 12.68 7.78 3.86
C ASP A 527 12.71 8.40 5.27
N THR A 528 12.53 9.72 5.41
CA THR A 528 12.71 10.43 6.70
C THR A 528 11.47 11.19 7.19
N GLN A 529 10.31 10.95 6.59
CA GLN A 529 9.11 11.71 6.91
C GLN A 529 8.41 11.21 8.18
N SER A 530 8.24 12.11 9.16
CA SER A 530 7.39 11.88 10.32
C SER A 530 5.93 11.72 9.87
N ILE A 531 5.43 10.49 9.93
CA ILE A 531 4.03 10.19 9.66
C ILE A 531 3.24 10.51 10.94
N LEU A 532 2.21 11.36 10.84
CA LEU A 532 1.27 11.61 11.93
C LEU A 532 0.64 10.30 12.40
N ASN A 533 0.35 10.20 13.72
CA ASN A 533 -0.24 9.01 14.36
C ASN A 533 -1.28 8.31 13.45
N GLN A 534 -1.02 7.05 13.09
CA GLN A 534 -1.82 6.27 12.13
C GLN A 534 -3.13 5.72 12.73
N ARG A 535 -3.38 5.92 14.03
CA ARG A 535 -4.66 5.59 14.69
C ARG A 535 -5.80 6.48 14.17
N ASP A 536 -7.04 6.12 14.50
CA ASP A 536 -8.26 6.74 13.95
C ASP A 536 -8.21 8.27 13.95
N ALA A 537 -7.98 8.84 12.77
CA ALA A 537 -7.91 10.28 12.58
C ALA A 537 -9.30 10.90 12.45
N TRP A 538 -9.42 12.09 13.00
CA TRP A 538 -10.64 12.88 12.96
C TRP A 538 -10.52 13.97 11.91
N PHE A 539 -11.63 14.26 11.23
CA PHE A 539 -11.69 15.21 10.13
C PHE A 539 -12.87 16.15 10.29
N VAL A 540 -12.71 17.36 9.75
CA VAL A 540 -13.76 18.35 9.58
C VAL A 540 -13.71 18.91 8.17
N VAL A 541 -14.86 19.32 7.64
CA VAL A 541 -14.96 20.00 6.34
C VAL A 541 -15.31 21.47 6.53
N ARG A 542 -14.69 22.33 5.73
CA ARG A 542 -15.04 23.75 5.62
C ARG A 542 -15.32 24.12 4.17
N CYS A 543 -16.44 24.77 3.92
CA CYS A 543 -16.79 25.32 2.61
C CYS A 543 -16.04 26.63 2.38
N VAL A 544 -15.63 26.87 1.15
CA VAL A 544 -14.74 27.94 0.73
C VAL A 544 -15.38 28.69 -0.43
N TYR A 545 -15.43 30.01 -0.33
CA TYR A 545 -15.88 30.90 -1.40
C TYR A 545 -14.74 31.85 -1.79
N GLU A 546 -14.28 31.72 -3.04
CA GLU A 546 -13.16 32.48 -3.60
C GLU A 546 -13.66 33.51 -4.62
N ARG A 547 -13.10 34.73 -4.56
CA ARG A 547 -13.41 35.85 -5.47
C ARG A 547 -12.12 36.43 -6.07
N PRO A 548 -11.42 35.68 -6.94
CA PRO A 548 -10.10 36.07 -7.43
C PRO A 548 -10.11 37.38 -8.22
N GLY A 549 -11.19 37.68 -8.96
CA GLY A 549 -11.32 38.92 -9.74
C GLY A 549 -11.58 40.19 -8.90
N CYS A 550 -11.91 40.06 -7.61
CA CYS A 550 -12.31 41.19 -6.77
C CYS A 550 -11.15 41.84 -5.99
N GLY A 551 -9.93 41.31 -6.12
CA GLY A 551 -8.73 41.84 -5.46
C GLY A 551 -8.65 41.55 -3.94
N PRO A 552 -7.59 42.01 -3.26
CA PRO A 552 -7.26 41.63 -1.88
C PRO A 552 -8.23 42.18 -0.82
N LEU A 553 -9.10 43.12 -1.19
CA LEU A 553 -10.12 43.70 -0.29
C LEU A 553 -11.25 42.70 0.06
N PHE A 554 -11.32 41.59 -0.67
CA PHE A 554 -12.31 40.54 -0.49
C PHE A 554 -11.63 39.20 -0.23
N PRO A 555 -11.17 38.95 1.02
CA PRO A 555 -10.51 37.70 1.36
C PRO A 555 -11.45 36.51 1.13
N VAL A 556 -10.82 35.34 1.01
CA VAL A 556 -11.51 34.06 0.89
C VAL A 556 -12.40 33.85 2.12
N LEU A 557 -13.64 33.44 1.88
CA LEU A 557 -14.62 33.21 2.95
C LEU A 557 -14.74 31.71 3.24
N LEU A 558 -14.40 31.33 4.48
CA LEU A 558 -14.59 29.97 5.00
C LEU A 558 -15.88 29.86 5.82
N SER A 559 -16.51 28.68 5.78
CA SER A 559 -17.60 28.32 6.69
C SER A 559 -17.09 27.92 8.07
N ASN A 560 -18.01 27.82 9.03
CA ASN A 560 -17.76 27.04 10.24
C ASN A 560 -17.47 25.56 9.87
N PRO A 561 -16.76 24.81 10.71
CA PRO A 561 -16.51 23.39 10.46
C PRO A 561 -17.82 22.59 10.50
N THR A 562 -17.87 21.49 9.73
CA THR A 562 -18.89 20.45 9.91
C THR A 562 -18.74 19.76 11.27
N ARG A 563 -19.72 18.92 11.64
CA ARG A 563 -19.50 17.92 12.69
C ARG A 563 -18.23 17.11 12.40
N ALA A 564 -17.41 16.86 13.42
CA ALA A 564 -16.23 16.04 13.30
C ALA A 564 -16.62 14.58 12.96
N PHE A 565 -15.83 13.93 12.11
CA PHE A 565 -16.08 12.56 11.67
C PHE A 565 -14.78 11.79 11.43
N GLN A 566 -14.91 10.47 11.39
CA GLN A 566 -13.86 9.53 11.01
C GLN A 566 -14.13 8.98 9.60
N LEU A 567 -13.07 8.60 8.91
CA LEU A 567 -13.16 7.90 7.62
C LEU A 567 -12.85 6.42 7.85
N ALA A 568 -13.71 5.53 7.35
CA ALA A 568 -13.51 4.09 7.42
C ALA A 568 -12.32 3.65 6.56
N SER A 569 -11.49 2.74 7.09
CA SER A 569 -10.42 2.13 6.30
C SER A 569 -10.99 1.23 5.21
N PHE A 570 -10.16 0.88 4.23
CA PHE A 570 -10.62 -0.04 3.17
C PHE A 570 -10.99 -1.43 3.73
N PHE A 571 -10.32 -1.87 4.80
CA PHE A 571 -10.54 -3.14 5.50
C PHE A 571 -11.15 -2.91 6.89
N ASP A 572 -12.21 -2.11 6.95
CA ASP A 572 -12.88 -1.81 8.20
C ASP A 572 -13.53 -3.08 8.80
N PRO A 573 -13.30 -3.41 10.09
CA PRO A 573 -13.87 -4.61 10.70
C PRO A 573 -15.39 -4.57 10.84
N ASP A 574 -15.98 -3.38 10.88
CA ASP A 574 -17.44 -3.25 10.92
C ASP A 574 -18.06 -3.40 9.52
N ALA A 575 -17.33 -3.07 8.46
CA ALA A 575 -17.85 -3.14 7.11
C ALA A 575 -17.87 -4.56 6.53
N PRO A 576 -18.82 -4.88 5.62
CA PRO A 576 -18.90 -6.19 5.00
C PRO A 576 -17.61 -6.52 4.24
N ALA A 577 -16.97 -7.63 4.60
CA ALA A 577 -15.77 -8.13 3.96
C ALA A 577 -16.06 -8.47 2.48
N ARG A 578 -15.36 -7.81 1.57
CA ARG A 578 -15.47 -8.09 0.13
C ARG A 578 -14.70 -9.37 -0.22
N PRO A 579 -15.17 -10.18 -1.20
CA PRO A 579 -14.33 -11.19 -1.83
C PRO A 579 -13.15 -10.52 -2.57
N VAL A 580 -11.99 -10.45 -1.91
CA VAL A 580 -10.72 -10.07 -2.53
C VAL A 580 -10.24 -11.27 -3.35
N ARG A 581 -10.24 -11.15 -4.68
CA ARG A 581 -9.66 -12.16 -5.56
C ARG A 581 -8.16 -11.92 -5.63
N ILE A 582 -7.38 -12.69 -4.86
CA ILE A 582 -5.92 -12.73 -5.01
C ILE A 582 -5.63 -13.69 -6.17
N PRO A 583 -5.13 -13.22 -7.33
CA PRO A 583 -4.77 -14.12 -8.42
C PRO A 583 -3.60 -15.01 -7.97
N MET A 584 -3.77 -16.33 -8.08
CA MET A 584 -2.67 -17.26 -7.86
C MET A 584 -1.66 -17.18 -9.00
N PRO A 585 -0.37 -17.41 -8.75
CA PRO A 585 0.64 -17.43 -9.80
C PRO A 585 0.32 -18.55 -10.80
N VAL A 586 0.19 -18.17 -12.07
CA VAL A 586 -0.14 -19.09 -13.18
C VAL A 586 1.12 -19.87 -13.62
N ASP A 587 2.30 -19.28 -13.41
CA ASP A 587 3.60 -19.87 -13.70
C ASP A 587 4.37 -20.12 -12.38
N ILE A 588 4.64 -21.40 -12.09
CA ILE A 588 5.36 -21.88 -10.90
C ILE A 588 6.83 -22.21 -11.20
N SER A 589 7.29 -21.97 -12.43
CA SER A 589 8.70 -22.12 -12.79
C SER A 589 9.58 -21.14 -11.99
N PRO A 590 10.88 -21.43 -11.80
CA PRO A 590 11.81 -20.50 -11.19
C PRO A 590 11.81 -19.11 -11.87
N ALA A 591 11.70 -19.07 -13.20
CA ALA A 591 11.59 -17.83 -13.98
C ALA A 591 10.29 -17.06 -13.69
N GLY A 592 9.16 -17.76 -13.57
CA GLY A 592 7.86 -17.18 -13.25
C GLY A 592 7.81 -16.58 -11.83
N LEU A 593 8.31 -17.31 -10.84
CA LEU A 593 8.27 -16.88 -9.43
C LEU A 593 9.12 -15.64 -9.15
N ARG A 594 10.26 -15.48 -9.84
CA ARG A 594 11.14 -14.30 -9.71
C ARG A 594 10.50 -13.02 -10.24
N LYS A 595 9.64 -13.10 -11.27
CA LYS A 595 9.01 -11.93 -11.92
C LYS A 595 7.93 -11.26 -11.06
N PHE A 596 7.46 -11.89 -9.99
CA PHE A 596 6.45 -11.28 -9.12
C PHE A 596 7.06 -10.18 -8.27
N LYS A 597 6.56 -8.95 -8.47
CA LYS A 597 7.01 -7.79 -7.71
C LYS A 597 6.74 -7.99 -6.22
N LYS A 598 7.79 -7.87 -5.41
CA LYS A 598 7.71 -7.83 -3.95
C LYS A 598 7.20 -6.43 -3.55
N ASN A 599 5.90 -6.19 -3.72
CA ASN A 599 5.27 -4.88 -3.54
C ASN A 599 4.71 -4.65 -2.13
N THR A 600 4.75 -5.66 -1.25
CA THR A 600 4.37 -5.50 0.16
C THR A 600 5.60 -5.49 1.03
N ALA A 601 5.99 -4.29 1.45
CA ALA A 601 7.00 -4.03 2.44
C ALA A 601 6.32 -3.92 3.81
N PHE A 602 6.64 -4.84 4.72
CA PHE A 602 6.26 -4.68 6.13
C PHE A 602 7.42 -4.04 6.87
N VAL A 603 7.15 -2.92 7.53
CA VAL A 603 8.10 -2.31 8.47
C VAL A 603 8.06 -3.13 9.75
N ILE A 604 9.16 -3.82 10.04
CA ILE A 604 9.29 -4.69 11.21
C ILE A 604 10.00 -3.89 12.30
N SER A 605 9.41 -3.86 13.49
CA SER A 605 10.01 -3.20 14.65
C SER A 605 11.32 -3.86 15.05
N ASP A 606 12.23 -3.09 15.66
CA ASP A 606 13.58 -3.54 16.03
C ASP A 606 13.58 -4.80 16.91
N MET A 607 12.57 -4.96 17.77
CA MET A 607 12.40 -6.14 18.62
C MET A 607 11.91 -7.36 17.84
N LEU A 608 11.11 -7.17 16.79
CA LEU A 608 10.62 -8.26 15.94
C LEU A 608 11.69 -8.69 14.92
N CYS A 609 12.56 -7.76 14.49
CA CYS A 609 13.71 -8.04 13.62
C CYS A 609 14.65 -9.10 14.21
N GLY A 610 15.02 -8.96 15.50
CA GLY A 610 15.88 -9.94 16.19
C GLY A 610 15.25 -11.34 16.25
N LYS A 611 13.93 -11.40 16.41
CA LYS A 611 13.17 -12.66 16.43
C LYS A 611 13.10 -13.31 15.04
N ILE A 612 12.88 -12.53 13.99
CA ILE A 612 12.80 -13.03 12.60
C ILE A 612 14.16 -13.56 12.11
N LYS A 613 15.27 -12.85 12.39
CA LYS A 613 16.62 -13.35 12.07
C LYS A 613 16.93 -14.69 12.73
N LYS A 614 16.41 -14.95 13.93
CA LYS A 614 16.56 -16.22 14.65
C LYS A 614 15.62 -17.30 14.12
N ILE A 615 14.38 -16.96 13.74
CA ILE A 615 13.42 -17.88 13.10
C ILE A 615 13.94 -18.36 11.73
N ARG A 616 14.61 -17.51 10.96
CA ARG A 616 15.29 -17.90 9.71
C ARG A 616 16.33 -19.02 9.90
N LYS A 617 16.88 -19.16 11.13
CA LYS A 617 17.84 -20.21 11.49
C LYS A 617 17.18 -21.49 12.01
N ILE A 618 15.85 -21.52 12.19
CA ILE A 618 15.10 -22.71 12.65
C ILE A 618 14.66 -23.52 11.43
N THR A 619 14.89 -24.82 11.47
CA THR A 619 14.44 -25.73 10.41
C THR A 619 13.21 -26.53 10.81
N LEU A 620 12.50 -27.06 9.81
CA LEU A 620 11.38 -27.97 10.03
C LEU A 620 11.81 -29.21 10.84
N GLY A 621 13.04 -29.69 10.63
CA GLY A 621 13.64 -30.77 11.44
C GLY A 621 13.81 -30.39 12.91
N ASP A 622 14.35 -29.20 13.20
CA ASP A 622 14.46 -28.68 14.57
C ASP A 622 13.09 -28.47 15.22
N LEU A 623 12.08 -28.06 14.44
CA LEU A 623 10.71 -27.91 14.93
C LEU A 623 10.07 -29.26 15.28
N VAL A 624 10.27 -30.27 14.43
CA VAL A 624 9.78 -31.65 14.68
C VAL A 624 10.53 -32.28 15.86
N LEU A 625 11.85 -32.08 15.96
CA LEU A 625 12.66 -32.53 17.08
C LEU A 625 12.26 -31.85 18.39
N SER A 626 11.69 -30.65 18.38
CA SER A 626 11.19 -30.00 19.61
C SER A 626 9.91 -30.64 20.17
N VAL A 627 9.20 -31.43 19.37
CA VAL A 627 7.91 -32.07 19.75
C VAL A 627 8.08 -33.56 20.08
N LEU A 628 9.26 -34.15 19.82
CA LEU A 628 9.52 -35.56 20.09
C LEU A 628 9.80 -35.83 21.59
N PRO A 629 9.27 -36.93 22.16
CA PRO A 629 9.58 -37.33 23.52
C PRO A 629 11.07 -37.68 23.67
N TRP A 630 11.60 -37.43 24.86
CA TRP A 630 12.97 -37.74 25.25
C TRP A 630 13.35 -39.18 24.88
N PRO A 631 14.52 -39.45 24.27
CA PRO A 631 15.75 -38.64 24.26
C PRO A 631 15.96 -37.76 23.01
N PHE A 632 14.99 -37.67 22.11
CA PHE A 632 15.17 -37.00 20.80
C PHE A 632 14.77 -35.51 20.78
N HIS A 633 14.50 -34.90 21.94
CA HIS A 633 14.16 -33.49 22.02
C HIS A 633 15.36 -32.57 21.75
N LYS A 634 15.15 -31.53 20.94
CA LYS A 634 16.06 -30.40 20.80
C LYS A 634 15.34 -29.14 21.24
N ASP A 635 15.86 -28.49 22.27
CA ASP A 635 15.26 -27.27 22.80
C ASP A 635 15.40 -26.13 21.79
N LEU A 636 14.28 -25.48 21.48
CA LEU A 636 14.28 -24.27 20.70
C LEU A 636 14.92 -23.14 21.52
N PRO A 637 15.70 -22.25 20.89
CA PRO A 637 16.42 -21.24 21.64
C PRO A 637 15.46 -20.24 22.31
N ASN A 638 15.66 -19.99 23.61
CA ASN A 638 14.78 -19.17 24.45
C ASN A 638 14.43 -17.80 23.82
N PRO A 639 13.13 -17.43 23.75
CA PRO A 639 12.65 -16.20 23.11
C PRO A 639 12.81 -14.93 23.96
N GLY A 640 13.35 -15.04 25.19
CA GLY A 640 13.50 -13.94 26.15
C GLY A 640 14.78 -13.11 26.03
N ASP A 641 15.84 -13.64 25.40
CA ASP A 641 17.18 -13.00 25.38
C ASP A 641 17.48 -12.18 24.10
N THR A 642 16.47 -11.87 23.28
CA THR A 642 16.71 -11.19 21.99
C THR A 642 16.68 -9.67 22.14
N GLY A 643 17.85 -9.03 22.03
CA GLY A 643 17.97 -7.59 21.85
C GLY A 643 17.56 -7.09 20.45
N PRO A 644 17.40 -5.77 20.27
CA PRO A 644 17.08 -5.16 18.97
C PRO A 644 18.16 -5.43 17.92
N CYS A 645 17.79 -5.38 16.63
CA CYS A 645 18.75 -5.45 15.54
C CYS A 645 19.69 -4.23 15.59
N LYS A 646 20.95 -4.46 16.02
CA LYS A 646 22.03 -3.47 15.99
C LYS A 646 22.96 -3.78 14.84
N THR A 647 23.18 -2.83 13.94
CA THR A 647 24.28 -2.87 12.98
C THR A 647 25.02 -1.54 13.14
N GLY A 648 26.28 -1.58 13.59
CA GLY A 648 27.10 -0.36 13.74
C GLY A 648 26.59 0.69 14.73
N GLY A 649 25.92 0.30 15.83
CA GLY A 649 25.55 1.22 16.91
C GLY A 649 24.27 2.04 16.72
N THR A 650 23.55 1.87 15.59
CA THR A 650 22.25 2.51 15.35
C THR A 650 21.12 1.46 15.28
N ASN A 651 19.94 1.84 15.78
CA ASN A 651 18.74 0.99 15.79
C ASN A 651 18.05 1.08 14.42
N ILE A 652 18.04 -0.02 13.65
CA ILE A 652 17.49 -0.05 12.30
C ILE A 652 16.30 -1.02 12.24
N GLY A 653 15.14 -0.49 11.86
CA GLY A 653 13.96 -1.28 11.50
C GLY A 653 14.21 -2.05 10.20
N MET A 654 13.80 -3.32 10.14
CA MET A 654 13.98 -4.14 8.95
C MET A 654 12.75 -4.03 8.04
N ILE A 655 12.95 -3.77 6.75
CA ILE A 655 11.88 -3.92 5.77
C ILE A 655 12.00 -5.32 5.17
N CYS A 656 11.05 -6.20 5.47
CA CYS A 656 10.92 -7.45 4.73
C CYS A 656 9.90 -7.24 3.61
N SER A 657 10.36 -7.36 2.37
CA SER A 657 9.47 -7.40 1.23
C SER A 657 9.08 -8.84 0.91
N LEU A 658 7.79 -9.14 0.99
CA LEU A 658 7.24 -10.45 0.65
C LEU A 658 6.34 -10.36 -0.58
N SER A 659 6.18 -11.47 -1.30
CA SER A 659 5.25 -11.57 -2.42
C SER A 659 3.96 -12.24 -1.94
N ILE A 660 2.85 -11.48 -1.92
CA ILE A 660 1.52 -12.01 -1.52
C ILE A 660 1.17 -13.29 -2.30
N PRO A 661 1.30 -13.36 -3.65
CA PRO A 661 0.99 -14.57 -4.41
C PRO A 661 1.77 -15.80 -3.97
N ILE A 662 3.06 -15.64 -3.62
CA ILE A 662 3.93 -16.74 -3.19
C ILE A 662 3.49 -17.22 -1.79
N VAL A 663 3.22 -16.31 -0.87
CA VAL A 663 2.74 -16.66 0.48
C VAL A 663 1.40 -17.41 0.39
N THR A 664 0.49 -16.96 -0.48
CA THR A 664 -0.79 -17.66 -0.68
C THR A 664 -0.61 -19.06 -1.28
N LEU A 665 0.35 -19.24 -2.18
CA LEU A 665 0.69 -20.55 -2.73
C LEU A 665 1.26 -21.47 -1.64
N CYS A 666 2.20 -20.98 -0.82
CA CYS A 666 2.76 -21.76 0.29
C CYS A 666 1.68 -22.14 1.32
N ALA A 667 0.80 -21.21 1.67
CA ALA A 667 -0.31 -21.45 2.60
C ALA A 667 -1.30 -22.48 2.04
N LEU A 668 -1.61 -22.42 0.73
CA LEU A 668 -2.45 -23.41 0.07
C LEU A 668 -1.80 -24.80 0.09
N ILE A 669 -0.50 -24.91 -0.22
CA ILE A 669 0.22 -26.19 -0.18
C ILE A 669 0.20 -26.78 1.24
N LEU A 670 0.51 -25.98 2.26
CA LEU A 670 0.47 -26.45 3.65
C LEU A 670 -0.94 -26.87 4.08
N LEU A 671 -1.96 -26.12 3.68
CA LEU A 671 -3.35 -26.48 3.91
C LEU A 671 -3.68 -27.82 3.22
N MET A 672 -3.26 -28.01 1.98
CA MET A 672 -3.47 -29.25 1.23
C MET A 672 -2.80 -30.44 1.91
N ILE A 673 -1.57 -30.27 2.41
CA ILE A 673 -0.87 -31.31 3.19
C ILE A 673 -1.65 -31.64 4.47
N MET A 674 -2.11 -30.64 5.22
CA MET A 674 -2.87 -30.85 6.45
C MET A 674 -4.22 -31.50 6.18
N VAL A 675 -4.94 -31.07 5.14
CA VAL A 675 -6.21 -31.68 4.72
C VAL A 675 -5.99 -33.12 4.28
N ALA A 676 -4.92 -33.43 3.55
CA ALA A 676 -4.58 -34.80 3.18
C ALA A 676 -4.25 -35.67 4.40
N LEU A 677 -3.53 -35.14 5.39
CA LEU A 677 -3.27 -35.84 6.65
C LEU A 677 -4.55 -36.10 7.45
N PHE A 678 -5.48 -35.15 7.48
CA PHE A 678 -6.77 -35.33 8.17
C PHE A 678 -7.76 -36.19 7.38
N ASP A 679 -7.68 -36.21 6.05
CA ASP A 679 -8.51 -37.09 5.21
C ASP A 679 -8.21 -38.57 5.44
N LEU A 680 -6.97 -38.91 5.82
CA LEU A 680 -6.59 -40.24 6.30
C LEU A 680 -7.52 -40.75 7.41
N PHE A 681 -7.99 -39.83 8.27
CA PHE A 681 -8.87 -40.15 9.40
C PHE A 681 -10.35 -39.86 9.13
N PHE A 682 -10.67 -38.77 8.43
CA PHE A 682 -12.05 -38.24 8.33
C PHE A 682 -12.70 -38.33 6.95
N ARG A 683 -11.98 -38.68 5.87
CA ARG A 683 -12.50 -38.89 4.50
C ARG A 683 -13.45 -37.78 3.97
N TRP A 684 -13.18 -36.55 4.38
CA TRP A 684 -14.00 -35.35 4.19
C TRP A 684 -13.65 -34.49 2.96
N ILE A 685 -12.61 -34.85 2.18
CA ILE A 685 -12.17 -34.09 0.98
C ILE A 685 -13.33 -33.65 0.03
N PRO A 686 -14.36 -34.47 -0.26
CA PRO A 686 -15.45 -34.08 -1.16
C PRO A 686 -16.28 -32.88 -0.67
N PHE A 687 -16.25 -32.58 0.62
CA PHE A 687 -16.99 -31.47 1.22
C PHE A 687 -16.20 -30.16 1.28
N LEU A 688 -14.89 -30.19 0.99
CA LEU A 688 -14.00 -29.03 1.10
C LEU A 688 -13.67 -28.40 -0.26
N PHE A 689 -13.63 -29.20 -1.33
CA PHE A 689 -13.31 -28.72 -2.68
C PHE A 689 -14.41 -28.99 -3.70
N ILE A 690 -14.85 -27.93 -4.37
CA ILE A 690 -15.59 -27.99 -5.63
C ILE A 690 -14.69 -27.38 -6.71
N CYS A 691 -13.95 -28.21 -7.44
CA CYS A 691 -13.14 -27.77 -8.57
C CYS A 691 -14.00 -27.84 -9.85
N LEU A 692 -14.45 -26.69 -10.35
CA LEU A 692 -15.10 -26.58 -11.65
C LEU A 692 -14.03 -26.37 -12.73
N PRO A 693 -13.90 -27.27 -13.72
CA PRO A 693 -12.94 -27.08 -14.80
C PRO A 693 -13.38 -25.90 -15.67
N ILE A 694 -12.58 -24.83 -15.70
CA ILE A 694 -12.78 -23.71 -16.62
C ILE A 694 -11.92 -23.97 -17.86
N PRO A 695 -12.50 -24.26 -19.03
CA PRO A 695 -11.72 -24.48 -20.25
C PRO A 695 -11.00 -23.18 -20.66
N GLY A 696 -9.71 -23.27 -20.98
CA GLY A 696 -8.93 -22.17 -21.58
C GLY A 696 -7.92 -21.46 -20.67
N LEU A 697 -7.76 -21.84 -19.40
CA LEU A 697 -6.65 -21.38 -18.56
C LEU A 697 -5.36 -22.12 -18.95
N LYS A 698 -4.62 -21.58 -19.92
CA LYS A 698 -3.26 -22.04 -20.24
C LYS A 698 -2.22 -21.17 -19.52
N ALA A 699 -1.18 -21.86 -19.02
CA ALA A 699 0.11 -21.36 -18.52
C ALA A 699 0.54 -19.98 -19.05
N LYS A 700 0.53 -19.96 -20.38
CA LYS A 700 1.11 -18.96 -21.26
C LYS A 700 0.36 -19.08 -22.60
N LYS A 701 0.08 -17.97 -23.27
CA LYS A 701 -0.26 -18.04 -24.70
C LYS A 701 1.05 -18.36 -25.42
N THR A 702 1.09 -19.52 -26.07
CA THR A 702 2.14 -19.91 -27.04
C THR A 702 2.32 -18.85 -28.09
#